data_AF-A0A4R8QTX2-F1
#
_entry.id   AF-A0A4R8QTX2-F1
#
_cell.length_a   1.000
_cell.length_b   1.000
_cell.length_c   1.000
_cell.angle_alpha   90.00
_cell.angle_beta   90.00
_cell.angle_gamma   90.00
#
_symmetry.space_group_name_H-M   'P 1'
#
loop_
_entity.id
_entity.type
_entity.pdbx_description
1 polymer ?
#
loop_
_entity_poly.entity_id
_entity_poly.type
_entity_poly.pdbx_seq_one_letter_code
_entity_poly.pdbx_strand_id
1 'polypeptide(L)'
;MPSTSSTWETRAEGCRKTLQKSFKSEWPLPKDQLPPSSQLNVSSFIETSGRLTQRELEITSFSAAELTSRMAEGSLTAVETVTAFLKRAHVAHQLVNFATEFMVEDALAAAERLDAHFKATGKLVGPLHGIPISAKEHIGFKGRTCHSGYVAWVDNVAEEDALVVRLAKAAGAVFHVRTNEPQSVMHLDCSNPIYGTTVNPHNRKLTSGGSSGGEGASLGLRCAVLGIGTDIGGSVRIPAAFCGSYGLRTTAMRNPYKGVCIPGLGQESIRCVLSPLANTVADLDLFQRTIIDQEPWEEETSLIPLPWKRPGSFGPGSFTVGILWDDGVVHPHPPVTRAMEASVQKLKAAGVKVVDFEPYQHAEAAEIINAMYFPDAAATQREILAEGGEPVAPLTEWAFNYSKSEPLSIRENWELNVRRDALRDGYHRVMKERGVDFILCPAYVGAAARLGEAQYWHYTTIWNMLDQPSVTFPTGLKVDPKVDVIEKDYRPRSEEDEREYKKYTPEEYTEAPIALQLAGKRFHDEDTLAATQVVAGRQRKVKCGEERPACRNCVGCARECIWPTSSDLVDRRFRARRASASVAPRPSSRASSPTSSSSSSGDESSTSIVRFSSKEMPELEHELTHHFLNVYLTVLLLPTVSKLDLGDYGSEMAGLMLRSESVKYAVLANCASNKYMLCRNHQYQKAALVYYLKAMELVNHGLRELGSSQQSPGDSLLTTVVYLYLYNFWGSDTSVDAKNHIDGAISLLNLRYEDRDAPLSMRTPLHRVATESVLYQAFLLAIRKPFEPTFHVDPKFLARSEDVLNAKRLINTLSSESSLVLGLPLRLYRHITDIIDLPNTPFEARKDAVARIGLEMNYWNHQVTAGDDCESSSPQTAGFLTEATTLFVLGASLLYDYMMEASAAATGFPTTGLMEMTEGQRLPSAASPRWQVERAFSILRRPKAYETWTRCYLGAWPMLILGYSVSSEEDVALIRQVLVHMRDRMGYGEIQRILEDVEEV
;
A
#
# COMPACT_ATOMS: atom_id res chain seq x y z
N MET A 1 -8.34 6.00 62.92
CA MET A 1 -9.68 5.99 62.28
C MET A 1 -9.45 5.68 60.80
N PRO A 2 -9.97 4.58 60.26
CA PRO A 2 -9.86 4.33 58.82
C PRO A 2 -10.64 5.42 58.10
N SER A 3 -10.03 6.09 57.12
CA SER A 3 -10.71 7.08 56.30
C SER A 3 -11.92 6.44 55.65
N THR A 4 -13.09 7.05 55.78
CA THR A 4 -14.35 6.65 55.14
C THR A 4 -14.11 6.26 53.68
N SER A 5 -14.23 4.98 53.33
CA SER A 5 -14.10 4.52 51.95
C SER A 5 -15.17 5.23 51.11
N SER A 6 -14.76 6.02 50.11
CA SER A 6 -15.73 6.66 49.22
C SER A 6 -16.51 5.57 48.47
N THR A 7 -17.82 5.71 48.35
CA THR A 7 -18.66 4.74 47.64
C THR A 7 -18.26 4.65 46.16
N TRP A 8 -18.58 3.52 45.49
CA TRP A 8 -18.28 3.34 44.07
C TRP A 8 -18.91 4.44 43.20
N GLU A 9 -20.09 4.97 43.58
CA GLU A 9 -20.75 6.08 42.88
C GLU A 9 -19.91 7.36 42.93
N THR A 10 -19.28 7.62 44.07
CA THR A 10 -18.44 8.81 44.28
C THR A 10 -17.18 8.75 43.42
N ARG A 11 -16.59 7.55 43.29
CA ARG A 11 -15.43 7.29 42.42
C ARG A 11 -15.78 7.44 40.94
N ALA A 12 -16.86 6.78 40.50
CA ALA A 12 -17.38 6.87 39.15
C ALA A 12 -17.76 8.32 38.74
N GLU A 13 -18.25 9.12 39.69
CA GLU A 13 -18.60 10.52 39.46
C GLU A 13 -17.40 11.39 39.04
N GLY A 14 -16.18 11.03 39.45
CA GLY A 14 -14.96 11.70 38.97
C GLY A 14 -14.82 11.60 37.46
N CYS A 15 -14.97 10.40 36.90
CA CYS A 15 -14.94 10.14 35.47
C CYS A 15 -16.07 10.87 34.71
N ARG A 16 -17.29 10.85 35.25
CA ARG A 16 -18.44 11.58 34.66
C ARG A 16 -18.21 13.09 34.62
N LYS A 17 -17.58 13.66 35.65
CA LYS A 17 -17.20 15.07 35.66
C LYS A 17 -16.11 15.39 34.64
N THR A 18 -15.14 14.50 34.43
CA THR A 18 -14.13 14.64 33.37
C THR A 18 -14.80 14.67 31.99
N LEU A 19 -15.69 13.71 31.71
CA LEU A 19 -16.50 13.72 30.49
C LEU A 19 -17.27 15.03 30.34
N GLN A 20 -17.99 15.46 31.38
CA GLN A 20 -18.79 16.70 31.34
C GLN A 20 -17.93 17.94 31.07
N LYS A 21 -16.75 18.05 31.68
CA LYS A 21 -15.81 19.17 31.47
C LYS A 21 -15.18 19.15 30.08
N SER A 22 -15.07 17.98 29.46
CA SER A 22 -14.49 17.84 28.12
C SER A 22 -15.40 18.37 27.00
N PHE A 23 -16.68 18.64 27.29
CA PHE A 23 -17.60 19.25 26.34
C PHE A 23 -17.25 20.71 26.04
N LYS A 24 -17.29 21.07 24.76
CA LYS A 24 -17.43 22.47 24.35
C LYS A 24 -18.91 22.86 24.38
N SER A 25 -19.30 23.73 25.32
CA SER A 25 -20.69 24.19 25.51
C SER A 25 -21.33 24.71 24.22
N GLU A 26 -20.49 25.24 23.34
CA GLU A 26 -20.64 25.54 21.92
C GLU A 26 -21.49 24.58 21.09
N TRP A 27 -21.29 23.27 21.26
CA TRP A 27 -21.53 22.26 20.22
C TRP A 27 -22.71 21.29 20.45
N PRO A 28 -23.06 20.90 21.69
CA PRO A 28 -24.28 20.13 21.96
C PRO A 28 -25.56 20.84 21.52
N LEU A 29 -26.60 20.08 21.20
CA LEU A 29 -27.96 20.60 21.02
C LEU A 29 -28.61 20.96 22.37
N PRO A 30 -29.45 22.01 22.42
CA PRO A 30 -30.38 22.23 23.52
C PRO A 30 -31.28 21.01 23.76
N LYS A 31 -31.66 20.76 25.02
CA LYS A 31 -32.43 19.55 25.40
C LYS A 31 -33.78 19.45 24.68
N ASP A 32 -34.42 20.57 24.40
CA ASP A 32 -35.69 20.70 23.69
C ASP A 32 -35.59 20.41 22.18
N GLN A 33 -34.37 20.37 21.63
CA GLN A 33 -34.10 20.04 20.22
C GLN A 33 -33.64 18.59 20.02
N LEU A 34 -33.48 17.82 21.09
CA LEU A 34 -33.15 16.40 20.99
C LEU A 34 -34.35 15.58 20.51
N PRO A 35 -34.14 14.46 19.79
CA PRO A 35 -35.24 13.63 19.33
C PRO A 35 -35.96 13.00 20.53
N PRO A 36 -37.31 12.92 20.50
CA PRO A 36 -38.07 12.32 21.58
C PRO A 36 -37.68 10.85 21.75
N SER A 37 -37.82 10.28 22.96
CA SER A 37 -37.46 8.88 23.25
C SER A 37 -38.19 7.85 22.37
N SER A 38 -39.33 8.21 21.79
CA SER A 38 -40.08 7.39 20.82
C SER A 38 -39.40 7.24 19.47
N GLN A 39 -38.52 8.16 19.07
CA GLN A 39 -37.76 8.05 17.82
C GLN A 39 -36.59 7.08 18.02
N LEU A 40 -36.75 5.82 17.63
CA LEU A 40 -35.73 4.80 17.87
C LEU A 40 -34.52 4.94 16.95
N ASN A 41 -34.75 5.22 15.67
CA ASN A 41 -33.68 5.42 14.69
C ASN A 41 -33.22 6.88 14.68
N VAL A 42 -31.95 7.09 15.01
CA VAL A 42 -31.30 8.41 15.05
C VAL A 42 -30.09 8.49 14.12
N SER A 43 -29.88 7.46 13.29
CA SER A 43 -28.71 7.32 12.40
C SER A 43 -28.55 8.45 11.38
N SER A 44 -29.63 9.16 11.04
CA SER A 44 -29.63 10.31 10.13
C SER A 44 -30.05 11.62 10.81
N PHE A 45 -30.14 11.65 12.14
CA PHE A 45 -30.69 12.80 12.86
C PHE A 45 -29.76 14.02 12.78
N ILE A 46 -28.44 13.78 12.84
CA ILE A 46 -27.43 14.85 12.87
C ILE A 46 -27.51 15.70 11.60
N GLU A 47 -27.72 15.07 10.44
CA GLU A 47 -27.87 15.72 9.13
C GLU A 47 -29.03 16.71 9.10
N THR A 48 -30.10 16.46 9.85
CA THR A 48 -31.31 17.30 9.91
C THR A 48 -31.38 18.20 11.14
N SER A 49 -30.44 18.08 12.08
CA SER A 49 -30.48 18.77 13.37
C SER A 49 -30.25 20.28 13.28
N GLY A 50 -29.69 20.76 12.16
CA GLY A 50 -29.26 22.16 11.99
C GLY A 50 -28.02 22.54 12.81
N ARG A 51 -27.41 21.60 13.56
CA ARG A 51 -26.23 21.86 14.39
C ARG A 51 -24.96 22.04 13.58
N LEU A 52 -24.80 21.24 12.53
CA LEU A 52 -23.66 21.29 11.60
C LEU A 52 -24.03 22.12 10.38
N THR A 53 -23.08 22.91 9.91
CA THR A 53 -23.17 23.58 8.60
C THR A 53 -23.10 22.58 7.46
N GLN A 54 -23.54 22.98 6.27
CA GLN A 54 -23.45 22.12 5.07
C GLN A 54 -22.01 21.69 4.79
N ARG A 55 -21.03 22.58 5.00
CA ARG A 55 -19.60 22.28 4.83
C ARG A 55 -19.12 21.23 5.83
N GLU A 56 -19.52 21.32 7.09
CA GLU A 56 -19.15 20.34 8.11
C GLU A 56 -19.79 18.96 7.85
N LEU A 57 -21.04 18.93 7.37
CA LEU A 57 -21.70 17.70 6.93
C LEU A 57 -20.98 17.05 5.75
N GLU A 58 -20.49 17.85 4.79
CA GLU A 58 -19.69 17.36 3.67
C GLU A 58 -18.35 16.79 4.14
N ILE A 59 -17.60 17.53 4.95
CA ILE A 59 -16.31 17.09 5.51
C ILE A 59 -16.44 15.74 6.19
N THR A 60 -17.43 15.63 7.06
CA THR A 60 -17.66 14.43 7.87
C THR A 60 -18.30 13.27 7.07
N SER A 61 -18.53 13.45 5.76
CA SER A 61 -18.99 12.40 4.85
C SER A 61 -17.85 11.69 4.10
N PHE A 62 -16.67 12.32 4.03
CA PHE A 62 -15.50 11.81 3.31
C PHE A 62 -14.83 10.63 4.02
N SER A 63 -14.17 9.77 3.23
CA SER A 63 -13.24 8.73 3.70
C SER A 63 -11.90 9.34 4.16
N ALA A 64 -11.04 8.55 4.83
CA ALA A 64 -9.75 9.04 5.29
C ALA A 64 -8.87 9.44 4.10
N ALA A 65 -8.84 8.61 3.05
CA ALA A 65 -8.10 8.90 1.83
C ALA A 65 -8.56 10.20 1.14
N GLU A 66 -9.87 10.47 1.11
CA GLU A 66 -10.40 11.71 0.53
C GLU A 66 -10.04 12.94 1.37
N LEU A 67 -10.09 12.84 2.70
CA LEU A 67 -9.67 13.92 3.61
C LEU A 67 -8.19 14.23 3.46
N THR A 68 -7.32 13.21 3.49
CA THR A 68 -5.87 13.38 3.30
C THR A 68 -5.57 14.01 1.93
N SER A 69 -6.18 13.54 0.84
CA SER A 69 -6.00 14.11 -0.51
C SER A 69 -6.39 15.58 -0.57
N ARG A 70 -7.54 15.94 0.00
CA ARG A 70 -8.03 17.33 -0.01
C ARG A 70 -7.15 18.26 0.82
N MET A 71 -6.58 17.78 1.92
CA MET A 71 -5.58 18.52 2.70
C MET A 71 -4.26 18.67 1.92
N ALA A 72 -3.81 17.63 1.21
CA ALA A 72 -2.66 17.69 0.31
C ALA A 72 -2.83 18.73 -0.81
N GLU A 73 -4.06 18.87 -1.32
CA GLU A 73 -4.44 19.87 -2.32
C GLU A 73 -4.63 21.29 -1.74
N GLY A 74 -4.58 21.45 -0.41
CA GLY A 74 -4.84 22.72 0.28
C GLY A 74 -6.31 23.16 0.27
N SER A 75 -7.24 22.28 -0.10
CA SER A 75 -8.69 22.58 -0.17
C SER A 75 -9.45 22.33 1.14
N LEU A 76 -8.79 21.68 2.10
CA LEU A 76 -9.20 21.47 3.48
C LEU A 76 -7.99 21.70 4.39
N THR A 77 -8.24 22.06 5.64
CA THR A 77 -7.22 22.06 6.70
C THR A 77 -7.54 20.99 7.74
N ALA A 78 -6.53 20.56 8.49
CA ALA A 78 -6.68 19.64 9.61
C ALA A 78 -7.59 20.25 10.68
N VAL A 79 -7.46 21.54 10.99
CA VAL A 79 -8.32 22.23 11.98
C VAL A 79 -9.78 22.24 11.55
N GLU A 80 -10.06 22.57 10.28
CA GLU A 80 -11.43 22.54 9.73
C GLU A 80 -12.02 21.11 9.85
N THR A 81 -11.21 20.12 9.48
CA THR A 81 -11.59 18.70 9.52
C THR A 81 -11.91 18.24 10.94
N VAL A 82 -10.97 18.38 11.88
CA VAL A 82 -11.11 17.93 13.26
C VAL A 82 -12.26 18.65 13.97
N THR A 83 -12.45 19.95 13.72
CA THR A 83 -13.58 20.71 14.28
C THR A 83 -14.93 20.15 13.85
N ALA A 84 -15.08 19.81 12.56
CA ALA A 84 -16.33 19.25 12.05
C ALA A 84 -16.68 17.90 12.70
N PHE A 85 -15.69 17.01 12.85
CA PHE A 85 -15.88 15.71 13.50
C PHE A 85 -16.13 15.84 15.00
N LEU A 86 -15.44 16.74 15.71
CA LEU A 86 -15.70 17.03 17.12
C LEU A 86 -17.13 17.52 17.34
N LYS A 87 -17.62 18.48 16.53
CA LYS A 87 -19.01 18.96 16.60
C LYS A 87 -20.02 17.83 16.42
N ARG A 88 -19.83 16.99 15.40
CA ARG A 88 -20.66 15.80 15.16
C ARG A 88 -20.65 14.86 16.37
N ALA A 89 -19.47 14.59 16.92
CA ALA A 89 -19.30 13.69 18.06
C ALA A 89 -20.03 14.20 19.33
N HIS A 90 -20.05 15.51 19.56
CA HIS A 90 -20.79 16.11 20.69
C HIS A 90 -22.30 15.88 20.57
N VAL A 91 -22.87 16.08 19.38
CA VAL A 91 -24.29 15.80 19.13
C VAL A 91 -24.58 14.31 19.29
N ALA A 92 -23.76 13.46 18.66
CA ALA A 92 -23.93 12.02 18.70
C ALA A 92 -23.92 11.48 20.13
N HIS A 93 -23.05 12.00 21.00
CA HIS A 93 -23.02 11.57 22.40
C HIS A 93 -24.34 11.82 23.12
N GLN A 94 -25.05 12.92 22.83
CA GLN A 94 -26.39 13.16 23.39
C GLN A 94 -27.44 12.17 22.89
N LEU A 95 -27.21 11.54 21.73
CA LEU A 95 -28.13 10.58 21.12
C LEU A 95 -27.89 9.15 21.62
N VAL A 96 -26.63 8.77 21.81
CA VAL A 96 -26.24 7.35 22.02
C VAL A 96 -25.27 7.10 23.18
N ASN A 97 -24.76 8.13 23.87
CA ASN A 97 -23.86 8.00 25.03
C ASN A 97 -22.62 7.13 24.76
N PHE A 98 -21.85 7.45 23.71
CA PHE A 98 -20.74 6.58 23.24
C PHE A 98 -19.34 6.98 23.71
N ALA A 99 -19.19 8.15 24.34
CA ALA A 99 -17.88 8.73 24.65
C ALA A 99 -17.60 8.67 26.16
N THR A 100 -16.35 8.44 26.52
CA THR A 100 -15.83 8.59 27.89
C THR A 100 -15.13 9.93 28.07
N GLU A 101 -14.59 10.50 26.99
CA GLU A 101 -13.89 11.78 27.02
C GLU A 101 -13.76 12.39 25.61
N PHE A 102 -13.89 13.72 25.51
CA PHE A 102 -13.56 14.49 24.30
C PHE A 102 -12.19 15.19 24.45
N MET A 103 -11.27 14.94 23.52
CA MET A 103 -9.90 15.51 23.58
C MET A 103 -9.82 16.82 22.79
N VAL A 104 -10.75 17.75 23.05
CA VAL A 104 -10.96 18.95 22.21
C VAL A 104 -9.69 19.80 22.07
N GLU A 105 -9.07 20.17 23.19
CA GLU A 105 -7.90 21.04 23.20
C GLU A 105 -6.70 20.38 22.53
N ASP A 106 -6.39 19.14 22.92
CA ASP A 106 -5.28 18.36 22.33
C ASP A 106 -5.47 18.12 20.83
N ALA A 107 -6.68 17.79 20.41
CA ALA A 107 -6.99 17.50 19.02
C ALA A 107 -6.85 18.75 18.14
N LEU A 108 -7.37 19.90 18.59
CA LEU A 108 -7.24 21.15 17.85
C LEU A 108 -5.78 21.63 17.82
N ALA A 109 -5.06 21.54 18.94
CA ALA A 109 -3.64 21.89 18.98
C ALA A 109 -2.79 20.97 18.07
N ALA A 110 -3.11 19.68 17.98
CA ALA A 110 -2.48 18.76 17.04
C ALA A 110 -2.79 19.15 15.59
N ALA A 111 -4.05 19.44 15.28
CA ALA A 111 -4.48 19.87 13.96
C ALA A 111 -3.80 21.19 13.53
N GLU A 112 -3.66 22.16 14.42
CA GLU A 112 -2.95 23.42 14.16
C GLU A 112 -1.47 23.19 13.84
N ARG A 113 -0.81 22.28 14.55
CA ARG A 113 0.60 21.91 14.25
C ARG A 113 0.73 21.26 12.88
N LEU A 114 -0.23 20.42 12.49
CA LEU A 114 -0.25 19.78 11.17
C LEU A 114 -0.46 20.80 10.05
N ASP A 115 -1.41 21.72 10.23
CA ASP A 115 -1.65 22.82 9.28
C ASP A 115 -0.44 23.75 9.17
N ALA A 116 0.22 24.07 10.29
CA ALA A 116 1.44 24.86 10.29
C ALA A 116 2.60 24.15 9.58
N HIS A 117 2.76 22.83 9.78
CA HIS A 117 3.74 22.01 9.07
C HIS A 117 3.49 22.05 7.57
N PHE A 118 2.27 21.74 7.12
CA PHE A 118 1.92 21.73 5.70
C PHE A 118 2.13 23.11 5.05
N LYS A 119 1.74 24.19 5.74
CA LYS A 119 1.98 25.56 5.27
C LYS A 119 3.47 25.89 5.13
N ALA A 120 4.31 25.39 6.02
CA ALA A 120 5.75 25.67 6.01
C ALA A 120 6.52 24.82 4.99
N THR A 121 6.13 23.56 4.78
CA THR A 121 6.91 22.59 3.99
C THR A 121 6.27 22.24 2.64
N GLY A 122 4.97 22.50 2.47
CA GLY A 122 4.18 21.99 1.34
C GLY A 122 3.99 20.46 1.35
N LYS A 123 4.38 19.77 2.43
CA LYS A 123 4.33 18.31 2.56
C LYS A 123 3.43 17.92 3.74
N LEU A 124 2.73 16.79 3.59
CA LEU A 124 2.01 16.19 4.71
C LEU A 124 3.00 15.46 5.63
N VAL A 125 2.65 15.38 6.92
CA VAL A 125 3.41 14.59 7.91
C VAL A 125 3.39 13.10 7.61
N GLY A 126 2.26 12.58 7.10
CA GLY A 126 2.13 11.17 6.80
C GLY A 126 0.75 10.80 6.24
N PRO A 127 0.49 9.49 6.02
CA PRO A 127 -0.74 9.00 5.40
C PRO A 127 -2.04 9.36 6.14
N LEU A 128 -1.94 9.61 7.45
CA LEU A 128 -3.08 9.93 8.32
C LEU A 128 -3.10 11.42 8.72
N HIS A 129 -2.38 12.30 8.01
CA HIS A 129 -2.33 13.72 8.29
C HIS A 129 -3.72 14.34 8.46
N GLY A 130 -4.03 14.80 9.68
CA GLY A 130 -5.27 15.49 10.03
C GLY A 130 -6.49 14.58 10.17
N ILE A 131 -6.32 13.26 10.10
CA ILE A 131 -7.43 12.30 10.14
C ILE A 131 -7.95 12.12 11.58
N PRO A 132 -9.26 12.39 11.84
CA PRO A 132 -9.85 12.21 13.17
C PRO A 132 -10.07 10.74 13.51
N ILE A 133 -9.48 10.28 14.62
CA ILE A 133 -9.54 8.89 15.10
C ILE A 133 -10.16 8.82 16.50
N SER A 134 -11.11 7.91 16.70
CA SER A 134 -11.58 7.52 18.04
C SER A 134 -10.85 6.27 18.55
N ALA A 135 -10.68 6.18 19.86
CA ALA A 135 -10.06 5.03 20.50
C ALA A 135 -10.87 4.55 21.70
N LYS A 136 -11.00 3.24 21.84
CA LYS A 136 -11.60 2.59 23.00
C LYS A 136 -10.86 2.98 24.29
N GLU A 137 -11.61 3.12 25.39
CA GLU A 137 -11.11 3.67 26.66
C GLU A 137 -9.83 2.98 27.14
N HIS A 138 -9.78 1.67 27.31
CA HIS A 138 -8.59 1.02 27.87
C HIS A 138 -7.30 1.04 27.02
N ILE A 139 -7.29 1.68 25.85
CA ILE A 139 -6.08 1.95 25.08
C ILE A 139 -5.38 3.15 25.71
N GLY A 140 -4.14 2.96 26.19
CA GLY A 140 -3.38 3.97 26.93
C GLY A 140 -3.13 5.26 26.17
N PHE A 141 -3.46 6.39 26.80
CA PHE A 141 -3.03 7.73 26.40
C PHE A 141 -2.33 8.37 27.59
N LYS A 142 -1.15 8.93 27.35
CA LYS A 142 -0.34 9.56 28.40
C LYS A 142 -1.16 10.59 29.19
N GLY A 143 -1.17 10.44 30.51
CA GLY A 143 -1.84 11.36 31.43
C GLY A 143 -3.36 11.20 31.51
N ARG A 144 -3.94 10.15 30.89
CA ARG A 144 -5.38 9.87 30.92
C ARG A 144 -5.68 8.57 31.65
N THR A 145 -6.79 8.54 32.38
CA THR A 145 -7.28 7.35 33.09
C THR A 145 -7.55 6.20 32.12
N CYS A 146 -7.23 4.96 32.48
CA CYS A 146 -7.59 3.72 31.80
C CYS A 146 -8.24 2.77 32.81
N HIS A 147 -9.57 2.69 32.81
CA HIS A 147 -10.29 1.96 33.85
C HIS A 147 -10.93 0.64 33.39
N SER A 148 -11.02 0.34 32.09
CA SER A 148 -11.52 -0.96 31.60
C SER A 148 -12.93 -1.33 32.10
N GLY A 149 -13.78 -0.32 32.30
CA GLY A 149 -15.09 -0.46 32.94
C GLY A 149 -15.09 -0.90 34.43
N TYR A 150 -13.95 -0.90 35.14
CA TYR A 150 -13.84 -1.18 36.58
C TYR A 150 -13.77 0.10 37.42
N VAL A 151 -14.57 0.20 38.46
CA VAL A 151 -14.50 1.37 39.37
C VAL A 151 -13.20 1.38 40.18
N ALA A 152 -12.62 0.21 40.45
CA ALA A 152 -11.32 0.09 41.09
C ALA A 152 -10.20 0.86 40.36
N TRP A 153 -10.31 1.02 39.04
CA TRP A 153 -9.26 1.57 38.18
C TRP A 153 -9.52 3.00 37.69
N VAL A 154 -10.49 3.72 38.25
CA VAL A 154 -10.78 5.12 37.84
C VAL A 154 -9.62 6.09 38.08
N ASP A 155 -8.66 5.71 38.92
CA ASP A 155 -7.44 6.47 39.22
C ASP A 155 -6.19 5.91 38.51
N ASN A 156 -6.34 4.86 37.68
CA ASN A 156 -5.25 4.27 36.92
C ASN A 156 -4.92 5.15 35.71
N VAL A 157 -3.87 5.97 35.79
CA VAL A 157 -3.48 6.90 34.73
C VAL A 157 -2.34 6.30 33.90
N ALA A 158 -2.51 6.23 32.58
CA ALA A 158 -1.46 5.73 31.70
C ALA A 158 -0.25 6.69 31.67
N GLU A 159 0.94 6.15 31.89
CA GLU A 159 2.19 6.93 31.93
C GLU A 159 2.68 7.32 30.53
N GLU A 160 2.31 6.52 29.52
CA GLU A 160 2.72 6.68 28.12
C GLU A 160 1.53 6.42 27.18
N ASP A 161 1.66 6.93 25.96
CA ASP A 161 0.75 6.53 24.88
C ASP A 161 1.03 5.07 24.48
N ALA A 162 -0.03 4.29 24.28
CA ALA A 162 0.07 2.96 23.70
C ALA A 162 0.81 3.00 22.36
N LEU A 163 1.54 1.93 22.04
CA LEU A 163 2.42 1.93 20.86
C LEU A 163 1.64 2.24 19.57
N VAL A 164 0.44 1.67 19.39
CA VAL A 164 -0.42 1.99 18.24
C VAL A 164 -0.82 3.47 18.17
N VAL A 165 -1.04 4.11 19.32
CA VAL A 165 -1.41 5.54 19.40
C VAL A 165 -0.24 6.40 18.97
N ARG A 166 0.98 6.07 19.42
CA ARG A 166 2.21 6.77 18.99
C ARG A 166 2.44 6.65 17.49
N LEU A 167 2.33 5.45 16.94
CA LEU A 167 2.50 5.19 15.50
C LEU A 167 1.45 5.91 14.66
N ALA A 168 0.19 5.92 15.11
CA ALA A 168 -0.87 6.67 14.44
C ALA A 168 -0.62 8.19 14.48
N LYS A 169 -0.21 8.73 15.64
CA LYS A 169 0.16 10.15 15.80
C LYS A 169 1.37 10.52 14.93
N ALA A 170 2.37 9.66 14.84
CA ALA A 170 3.55 9.84 14.00
C ALA A 170 3.19 9.93 12.51
N ALA A 171 2.18 9.15 12.08
CA ALA A 171 1.61 9.24 10.73
C ALA A 171 0.68 10.46 10.51
N GLY A 172 0.53 11.33 11.51
CA GLY A 172 -0.26 12.57 11.45
C GLY A 172 -1.72 12.44 11.90
N ALA A 173 -2.13 11.32 12.50
CA ALA A 173 -3.49 11.16 12.99
C ALA A 173 -3.82 12.07 14.18
N VAL A 174 -5.07 12.49 14.29
CA VAL A 174 -5.58 13.33 15.38
C VAL A 174 -6.62 12.56 16.18
N PHE A 175 -6.27 12.17 17.41
CA PHE A 175 -7.22 11.55 18.33
C PHE A 175 -8.09 12.61 18.99
N HIS A 176 -9.42 12.48 18.86
CA HIS A 176 -10.36 13.50 19.33
C HIS A 176 -11.41 12.98 20.32
N VAL A 177 -11.63 11.65 20.42
CA VAL A 177 -12.61 11.05 21.33
C VAL A 177 -12.09 9.73 21.89
N ARG A 178 -12.29 9.51 23.19
CA ARG A 178 -12.21 8.19 23.83
C ARG A 178 -13.61 7.61 24.01
N THR A 179 -13.77 6.32 23.73
CA THR A 179 -15.11 5.71 23.59
C THR A 179 -15.42 4.67 24.67
N ASN A 180 -16.71 4.56 24.96
CA ASN A 180 -17.26 3.73 26.03
C ASN A 180 -17.20 2.23 25.70
N GLU A 181 -17.28 1.44 26.76
CA GLU A 181 -17.12 -0.01 26.73
C GLU A 181 -17.90 -0.67 27.87
N PRO A 182 -18.14 -1.98 27.85
CA PRO A 182 -18.84 -2.66 28.92
C PRO A 182 -18.01 -2.83 30.21
N GLN A 183 -18.70 -3.06 31.33
CA GLN A 183 -18.05 -3.51 32.56
C GLN A 183 -17.22 -4.75 32.28
N SER A 184 -15.98 -4.80 32.80
CA SER A 184 -15.02 -5.89 32.60
C SER A 184 -14.55 -6.15 31.17
N VAL A 185 -14.96 -5.32 30.19
CA VAL A 185 -14.67 -5.48 28.75
C VAL A 185 -15.10 -6.83 28.12
N MET A 186 -15.79 -7.70 28.86
CA MET A 186 -16.05 -9.10 28.49
C MET A 186 -17.53 -9.40 28.18
N HIS A 187 -18.19 -8.56 27.39
CA HIS A 187 -19.48 -8.92 26.78
C HIS A 187 -19.78 -8.16 25.47
N LEU A 188 -20.72 -8.70 24.69
CA LEU A 188 -21.15 -8.17 23.38
C LEU A 188 -22.19 -7.03 23.48
N ASP A 189 -22.10 -6.26 24.58
CA ASP A 189 -22.93 -5.09 24.87
C ASP A 189 -22.01 -3.95 25.35
N CYS A 190 -22.54 -2.75 25.61
CA CYS A 190 -21.76 -1.59 26.00
C CYS A 190 -22.46 -0.83 27.13
N SER A 191 -22.33 -1.35 28.35
CA SER A 191 -22.86 -0.72 29.56
C SER A 191 -21.93 -0.98 30.74
N ASN A 192 -21.68 0.06 31.54
CA ASN A 192 -20.88 -0.01 32.76
C ASN A 192 -21.42 0.99 33.80
N PRO A 193 -21.13 0.80 35.10
CA PRO A 193 -21.62 1.69 36.16
C PRO A 193 -21.01 3.11 36.15
N ILE A 194 -19.95 3.35 35.37
CA ILE A 194 -19.27 4.65 35.29
C ILE A 194 -20.05 5.60 34.37
N TYR A 195 -20.23 5.23 33.10
CA TYR A 195 -20.87 6.07 32.08
C TYR A 195 -22.28 5.63 31.69
N GLY A 196 -22.73 4.47 32.14
CA GLY A 196 -24.01 3.88 31.73
C GLY A 196 -23.94 3.23 30.35
N THR A 197 -25.10 3.15 29.70
CA THR A 197 -25.30 2.35 28.48
C THR A 197 -25.09 3.18 27.21
N THR A 198 -24.35 2.61 26.25
CA THR A 198 -24.25 3.09 24.87
C THR A 198 -25.22 2.31 23.98
N VAL A 199 -26.15 3.02 23.35
CA VAL A 199 -27.22 2.41 22.54
C VAL A 199 -26.92 2.46 21.04
N ASN A 200 -27.62 1.63 20.26
CA ASN A 200 -27.45 1.56 18.81
C ASN A 200 -28.02 2.80 18.10
N PRO A 201 -27.31 3.40 17.12
CA PRO A 201 -27.81 4.56 16.38
C PRO A 201 -29.01 4.26 15.46
N HIS A 202 -29.16 3.02 14.98
CA HIS A 202 -30.29 2.62 14.12
C HIS A 202 -31.54 2.26 14.93
N ASN A 203 -31.37 1.91 16.21
CA ASN A 203 -32.48 1.64 17.11
C ASN A 203 -32.02 1.75 18.58
N ARG A 204 -32.40 2.83 19.26
CA ARG A 204 -31.97 3.13 20.65
C ARG A 204 -32.46 2.15 21.72
N LYS A 205 -33.24 1.11 21.38
CA LYS A 205 -33.59 -0.01 22.27
C LYS A 205 -32.67 -1.23 22.12
N LEU A 206 -31.78 -1.21 21.13
CA LEU A 206 -30.81 -2.27 20.86
C LEU A 206 -29.42 -1.84 21.34
N THR A 207 -28.56 -2.83 21.57
CA THR A 207 -27.16 -2.58 21.91
C THR A 207 -26.36 -2.08 20.72
N SER A 208 -25.38 -1.21 21.00
CA SER A 208 -24.33 -0.86 20.04
C SER A 208 -23.35 -2.01 19.76
N GLY A 209 -23.48 -3.12 20.48
CA GLY A 209 -22.55 -4.25 20.47
C GLY A 209 -21.44 -4.04 21.49
N GLY A 210 -20.53 -5.00 21.59
CA GLY A 210 -19.43 -4.89 22.54
C GLY A 210 -18.28 -5.85 22.24
N SER A 211 -17.13 -5.67 22.87
CA SER A 211 -16.88 -4.65 23.89
C SER A 211 -16.48 -3.26 23.36
N SER A 212 -16.22 -3.09 22.07
CA SER A 212 -15.93 -1.76 21.48
C SER A 212 -17.21 -1.04 21.03
N GLY A 213 -18.26 -1.06 21.86
CA GLY A 213 -19.58 -0.53 21.50
C GLY A 213 -19.60 0.98 21.28
N GLY A 214 -18.80 1.73 22.04
CA GLY A 214 -18.59 3.15 21.82
C GLY A 214 -17.99 3.46 20.44
N GLU A 215 -17.02 2.66 19.98
CA GLU A 215 -16.47 2.75 18.60
C GLU A 215 -17.53 2.41 17.55
N GLY A 216 -18.32 1.35 17.77
CA GLY A 216 -19.43 0.98 16.88
C GLY A 216 -20.42 2.14 16.70
N ALA A 217 -20.89 2.72 17.80
CA ALA A 217 -21.82 3.84 17.79
C ALA A 217 -21.20 5.12 17.18
N SER A 218 -19.92 5.40 17.49
CA SER A 218 -19.12 6.48 16.90
C SER A 218 -19.13 6.39 15.36
N LEU A 219 -18.76 5.22 14.81
CA LEU A 219 -18.69 5.06 13.36
C LEU A 219 -20.06 4.93 12.70
N GLY A 220 -21.05 4.39 13.41
CA GLY A 220 -22.44 4.36 12.94
C GLY A 220 -23.03 5.76 12.74
N LEU A 221 -22.54 6.75 13.48
CA LEU A 221 -22.90 8.17 13.35
C LEU A 221 -21.81 9.03 12.69
N ARG A 222 -20.75 8.42 12.15
CA ARG A 222 -19.62 9.09 11.49
C ARG A 222 -18.92 10.16 12.36
N CYS A 223 -18.82 9.89 13.66
CA CYS A 223 -18.13 10.76 14.62
C CYS A 223 -16.61 10.69 14.52
N ALA A 224 -16.09 9.62 13.92
CA ALA A 224 -14.71 9.45 13.51
C ALA A 224 -14.68 8.78 12.13
N VAL A 225 -13.53 8.84 11.45
CA VAL A 225 -13.33 8.13 10.18
C VAL A 225 -12.79 6.73 10.42
N LEU A 226 -11.93 6.61 11.43
CA LEU A 226 -11.31 5.40 11.91
C LEU A 226 -11.52 5.30 13.42
N GLY A 227 -11.80 4.08 13.87
CA GLY A 227 -11.91 3.73 15.28
C GLY A 227 -10.89 2.66 15.64
N ILE A 228 -10.35 2.68 16.84
CA ILE A 228 -9.45 1.63 17.33
C ILE A 228 -10.13 0.89 18.49
N GLY A 229 -10.35 -0.41 18.29
CA GLY A 229 -10.92 -1.31 19.30
C GLY A 229 -10.04 -2.51 19.57
N THR A 230 -10.54 -3.40 20.43
CA THR A 230 -9.90 -4.68 20.78
C THR A 230 -10.85 -5.84 20.54
N ASP A 231 -10.33 -7.02 20.17
CA ASP A 231 -11.11 -8.20 19.79
C ASP A 231 -10.47 -9.50 20.30
N ILE A 232 -11.06 -10.08 21.36
CA ILE A 232 -10.74 -11.43 21.87
C ILE A 232 -11.85 -12.46 21.58
N GLY A 233 -13.06 -11.99 21.26
CA GLY A 233 -14.23 -12.83 21.02
C GLY A 233 -15.26 -12.26 20.04
N GLY A 234 -14.95 -11.17 19.36
CA GLY A 234 -15.90 -10.43 18.51
C GLY A 234 -15.94 -8.93 18.77
N SER A 235 -15.15 -8.42 19.72
CA SER A 235 -15.30 -7.08 20.25
C SER A 235 -15.01 -5.91 19.29
N VAL A 236 -14.46 -6.16 18.10
CA VAL A 236 -14.42 -5.19 16.99
C VAL A 236 -15.52 -5.50 15.97
N ARG A 237 -15.72 -6.78 15.68
CA ARG A 237 -16.65 -7.27 14.65
C ARG A 237 -18.13 -7.07 15.01
N ILE A 238 -18.52 -7.28 16.26
CA ILE A 238 -19.92 -7.16 16.72
C ILE A 238 -20.38 -5.71 16.75
N PRO A 239 -19.63 -4.75 17.35
CA PRO A 239 -20.00 -3.34 17.24
C PRO A 239 -20.10 -2.85 15.79
N ALA A 240 -19.19 -3.31 14.92
CA ALA A 240 -19.26 -3.01 13.50
C ALA A 240 -20.53 -3.57 12.85
N ALA A 241 -20.87 -4.82 13.13
CA ALA A 241 -22.08 -5.47 12.64
C ALA A 241 -23.33 -4.70 13.06
N PHE A 242 -23.45 -4.42 14.36
CA PHE A 242 -24.65 -3.85 14.96
C PHE A 242 -24.86 -2.40 14.55
N CYS A 243 -23.79 -1.62 14.42
CA CYS A 243 -23.88 -0.21 14.07
C CYS A 243 -23.75 0.08 12.57
N GLY A 244 -23.56 -0.95 11.74
CA GLY A 244 -23.52 -0.83 10.28
C GLY A 244 -22.22 -0.27 9.72
N SER A 245 -21.08 -0.56 10.36
CA SER A 245 -19.73 -0.19 9.92
C SER A 245 -18.90 -1.44 9.57
N TYR A 246 -17.65 -1.24 9.17
CA TYR A 246 -16.70 -2.32 8.88
C TYR A 246 -15.77 -2.50 10.08
N GLY A 247 -15.44 -3.74 10.38
CA GLY A 247 -14.49 -4.08 11.45
C GLY A 247 -13.58 -5.21 11.00
N LEU A 248 -12.28 -5.01 11.11
CA LEU A 248 -11.27 -6.03 10.87
C LEU A 248 -10.88 -6.63 12.22
N ARG A 249 -10.80 -7.95 12.30
CA ARG A 249 -10.02 -8.66 13.31
C ARG A 249 -8.81 -9.24 12.60
N THR A 250 -7.61 -8.76 12.95
CA THR A 250 -6.37 -9.30 12.38
C THR A 250 -6.03 -10.65 12.98
N THR A 251 -5.10 -11.36 12.36
CA THR A 251 -4.31 -12.39 13.03
C THR A 251 -3.66 -11.80 14.29
N ALA A 252 -3.55 -12.60 15.36
CA ALA A 252 -2.89 -12.19 16.58
C ALA A 252 -1.40 -11.88 16.35
N MET A 253 -0.87 -10.97 17.15
CA MET A 253 0.53 -10.50 17.08
C MET A 253 0.89 -9.80 15.76
N ARG A 254 -0.11 -9.33 15.00
CA ARG A 254 0.09 -8.46 13.83
C ARG A 254 0.21 -6.99 14.24
N ASN A 255 -0.77 -6.49 15.00
CA ASN A 255 -0.78 -5.12 15.50
C ASN A 255 -0.19 -5.03 16.91
N PRO A 256 0.50 -3.94 17.27
CA PRO A 256 1.01 -3.72 18.61
C PRO A 256 -0.10 -3.69 19.65
N TYR A 257 0.16 -4.29 20.81
CA TYR A 257 -0.76 -4.39 21.94
C TYR A 257 -0.19 -3.72 23.22
N LYS A 258 1.09 -3.33 23.20
CA LYS A 258 1.75 -2.61 24.29
C LYS A 258 1.01 -1.31 24.64
N GLY A 259 0.72 -1.14 25.93
CA GLY A 259 0.00 0.02 26.48
C GLY A 259 -1.52 -0.15 26.55
N VAL A 260 -2.05 -1.37 26.38
CA VAL A 260 -3.46 -1.72 26.65
C VAL A 260 -3.63 -2.12 28.12
N CYS A 261 -4.58 -1.50 28.81
CA CYS A 261 -4.81 -1.67 30.25
C CYS A 261 -6.01 -2.58 30.55
N ILE A 262 -5.81 -3.90 30.63
CA ILE A 262 -6.87 -4.89 30.92
C ILE A 262 -6.44 -5.89 32.01
N PRO A 263 -7.37 -6.54 32.72
CA PRO A 263 -7.03 -7.58 33.70
C PRO A 263 -6.60 -8.88 33.00
N GLY A 264 -5.94 -9.77 33.74
CA GLY A 264 -5.54 -11.08 33.24
C GLY A 264 -4.35 -11.04 32.27
N LEU A 265 -3.41 -10.10 32.48
CA LEU A 265 -2.16 -10.05 31.72
C LEU A 265 -1.45 -11.41 31.79
N GLY A 266 -0.95 -11.88 30.65
CA GLY A 266 -0.28 -13.17 30.53
C GLY A 266 -1.18 -14.34 30.10
N GLN A 267 -2.48 -14.13 29.90
CA GLN A 267 -3.31 -15.11 29.19
C GLN A 267 -2.85 -15.17 27.71
N GLU A 268 -2.41 -16.35 27.26
CA GLU A 268 -1.95 -16.55 25.89
C GLU A 268 -2.76 -17.60 25.11
N SER A 269 -3.73 -18.25 25.76
CA SER A 269 -4.50 -19.35 25.17
C SER A 269 -5.44 -18.87 24.05
N ILE A 270 -6.06 -17.70 24.19
CA ILE A 270 -6.81 -17.03 23.12
C ILE A 270 -6.40 -15.56 23.15
N ARG A 271 -5.48 -15.18 22.27
CA ARG A 271 -4.91 -13.83 22.28
C ARG A 271 -5.91 -12.80 21.76
N CYS A 272 -6.05 -11.72 22.52
CA CYS A 272 -6.73 -10.51 22.07
C CYS A 272 -5.92 -9.82 20.97
N VAL A 273 -6.60 -9.09 20.09
CA VAL A 273 -5.97 -8.23 19.10
C VAL A 273 -6.47 -6.80 19.21
N LEU A 274 -5.61 -5.83 18.91
CA LEU A 274 -6.01 -4.45 18.68
C LEU A 274 -6.24 -4.27 17.18
N SER A 275 -7.37 -3.70 16.77
CA SER A 275 -7.75 -3.66 15.36
C SER A 275 -8.71 -2.52 15.00
N PRO A 276 -8.74 -2.10 13.71
CA PRO A 276 -9.51 -0.95 13.29
C PRO A 276 -10.99 -1.27 13.01
N LEU A 277 -11.83 -0.27 13.27
CA LEU A 277 -13.16 -0.09 12.70
C LEU A 277 -13.12 1.07 11.70
N ALA A 278 -13.92 1.01 10.64
CA ALA A 278 -14.03 2.09 9.65
C ALA A 278 -15.39 2.11 8.95
N ASN A 279 -15.65 3.13 8.13
CA ASN A 279 -16.83 3.15 7.25
C ASN A 279 -16.57 2.54 5.86
N THR A 280 -15.31 2.22 5.53
CA THR A 280 -14.92 1.57 4.26
C THR A 280 -13.80 0.55 4.48
N VAL A 281 -13.70 -0.46 3.60
CA VAL A 281 -12.58 -1.42 3.62
C VAL A 281 -11.24 -0.74 3.29
N ALA A 282 -11.27 0.27 2.43
CA ALA A 282 -10.07 1.02 2.06
C ALA A 282 -9.45 1.76 3.25
N ASP A 283 -10.28 2.28 4.16
CA ASP A 283 -9.79 2.94 5.39
C ASP A 283 -9.22 1.90 6.38
N LEU A 284 -9.77 0.69 6.44
CA LEU A 284 -9.17 -0.42 7.22
C LEU A 284 -7.77 -0.77 6.69
N ASP A 285 -7.60 -0.90 5.38
CA ASP A 285 -6.30 -1.15 4.74
C ASP A 285 -5.32 0.01 4.97
N LEU A 286 -5.78 1.26 4.84
CA LEU A 286 -4.96 2.44 5.12
C LEU A 286 -4.42 2.43 6.55
N PHE A 287 -5.26 2.14 7.54
CA PHE A 287 -4.83 2.04 8.94
C PHE A 287 -3.79 0.94 9.11
N GLN A 288 -4.08 -0.28 8.64
CA GLN A 288 -3.19 -1.42 8.80
C GLN A 288 -1.83 -1.18 8.16
N ARG A 289 -1.80 -0.74 6.90
CA ARG A 289 -0.56 -0.40 6.21
C ARG A 289 0.22 0.68 6.99
N THR A 290 -0.45 1.74 7.42
CA THR A 290 0.21 2.85 8.13
C THR A 290 0.87 2.41 9.43
N ILE A 291 0.26 1.51 10.19
CA ILE A 291 0.83 1.03 11.45
C ILE A 291 1.96 0.02 11.20
N ILE A 292 1.76 -0.92 10.28
CA ILE A 292 2.70 -2.02 10.02
C ILE A 292 3.96 -1.55 9.27
N ASP A 293 3.84 -0.57 8.36
CA ASP A 293 4.97 -0.01 7.60
C ASP A 293 5.96 0.78 8.50
N GLN A 294 5.59 1.06 9.74
CA GLN A 294 6.47 1.66 10.75
C GLN A 294 7.19 0.61 11.62
N GLU A 295 7.13 -0.67 11.23
CA GLU A 295 7.90 -1.77 11.83
C GLU A 295 7.74 -1.88 13.37
N PRO A 296 6.51 -1.97 13.90
CA PRO A 296 6.24 -1.93 15.34
C PRO A 296 6.95 -3.03 16.16
N TRP A 297 7.36 -4.11 15.51
CA TRP A 297 8.10 -5.22 16.13
C TRP A 297 9.51 -4.84 16.60
N GLU A 298 10.08 -3.73 16.11
CA GLU A 298 11.36 -3.21 16.61
C GLU A 298 11.23 -2.68 18.07
N GLU A 299 10.02 -2.33 18.52
CA GLU A 299 9.77 -1.92 19.90
C GLU A 299 9.01 -2.98 20.73
N GLU A 300 8.02 -3.66 20.12
CA GLU A 300 7.27 -4.73 20.75
C GLU A 300 7.68 -6.09 20.16
N THR A 301 8.72 -6.70 20.74
CA THR A 301 9.36 -7.92 20.23
C THR A 301 8.49 -9.19 20.27
N SER A 302 7.29 -9.12 20.87
CA SER A 302 6.30 -10.19 20.84
C SER A 302 5.55 -10.27 19.49
N LEU A 303 5.64 -9.22 18.67
CA LEU A 303 5.00 -9.15 17.36
C LEU A 303 5.73 -10.01 16.35
N ILE A 304 4.96 -10.49 15.35
CA ILE A 304 5.54 -11.17 14.21
C ILE A 304 5.97 -10.10 13.18
N PRO A 305 7.26 -10.07 12.77
CA PRO A 305 7.77 -9.09 11.82
C PRO A 305 7.33 -9.40 10.40
N LEU A 306 6.04 -9.18 10.12
CA LEU A 306 5.40 -9.48 8.84
C LEU A 306 4.90 -8.18 8.17
N PRO A 307 5.64 -7.66 7.17
CA PRO A 307 5.27 -6.46 6.43
C PRO A 307 3.86 -6.55 5.82
N TRP A 308 3.21 -5.40 5.62
CA TRP A 308 1.89 -5.35 4.98
C TRP A 308 2.03 -5.53 3.47
N LYS A 309 1.69 -6.72 2.98
CA LYS A 309 1.91 -7.10 1.59
C LYS A 309 0.83 -6.52 0.69
N ARG A 310 1.17 -6.24 -0.56
CA ARG A 310 0.13 -6.03 -1.58
C ARG A 310 -0.62 -7.35 -1.77
N PRO A 311 -1.95 -7.38 -1.55
CA PRO A 311 -2.73 -8.60 -1.71
C PRO A 311 -2.73 -9.06 -3.17
N GLY A 312 -3.03 -10.35 -3.38
CA GLY A 312 -3.24 -10.87 -4.72
C GLY A 312 -4.40 -10.16 -5.46
N SER A 313 -4.46 -10.31 -6.78
CA SER A 313 -5.62 -9.83 -7.53
C SER A 313 -6.82 -10.76 -7.29
N PHE A 314 -7.82 -10.27 -6.56
CA PHE A 314 -9.10 -10.95 -6.36
C PHE A 314 -10.11 -10.47 -7.40
N GLY A 315 -10.33 -11.29 -8.43
CA GLY A 315 -11.33 -11.08 -9.46
C GLY A 315 -12.39 -12.19 -9.46
N PRO A 316 -13.51 -12.00 -10.18
CA PRO A 316 -14.44 -13.07 -10.49
C PRO A 316 -13.74 -14.36 -10.92
N GLY A 317 -14.02 -15.47 -10.23
CA GLY A 317 -13.48 -16.79 -10.53
C GLY A 317 -12.07 -17.09 -10.02
N SER A 318 -11.36 -16.13 -9.42
CA SER A 318 -9.98 -16.31 -8.94
C SER A 318 -9.87 -16.92 -7.54
N PHE A 319 -10.98 -17.02 -6.80
CA PHE A 319 -11.04 -17.58 -5.45
C PHE A 319 -12.39 -18.26 -5.19
N THR A 320 -12.42 -19.12 -4.16
CA THR A 320 -13.63 -19.82 -3.70
C THR A 320 -14.06 -19.33 -2.32
N VAL A 321 -15.34 -18.99 -2.18
CA VAL A 321 -15.98 -18.65 -0.91
C VAL A 321 -16.81 -19.84 -0.42
N GLY A 322 -16.46 -20.36 0.75
CA GLY A 322 -17.28 -21.31 1.50
C GLY A 322 -18.40 -20.59 2.23
N ILE A 323 -19.62 -21.11 2.17
CA ILE A 323 -20.78 -20.54 2.87
C ILE A 323 -21.07 -21.38 4.10
N LEU A 324 -20.78 -20.80 5.26
CA LEU A 324 -21.18 -21.35 6.54
C LEU A 324 -22.50 -20.69 6.93
N TRP A 325 -23.61 -21.38 6.63
CA TRP A 325 -24.97 -20.89 6.83
C TRP A 325 -25.28 -20.67 8.31
N ASP A 326 -24.85 -21.62 9.15
CA ASP A 326 -24.90 -21.56 10.60
C ASP A 326 -23.71 -22.34 11.19
N ASP A 327 -23.49 -22.20 12.50
CA ASP A 327 -22.37 -22.84 13.21
C ASP A 327 -22.65 -24.30 13.66
N GLY A 328 -23.79 -24.86 13.28
CA GLY A 328 -24.24 -26.17 13.71
C GLY A 328 -24.84 -26.20 15.12
N VAL A 329 -24.85 -25.07 15.83
CA VAL A 329 -25.29 -24.99 17.24
C VAL A 329 -26.54 -24.12 17.36
N VAL A 330 -26.51 -22.86 16.90
CA VAL A 330 -27.65 -21.93 16.98
C VAL A 330 -28.03 -21.42 15.60
N HIS A 331 -29.32 -21.47 15.28
CA HIS A 331 -29.84 -20.95 14.02
C HIS A 331 -29.77 -19.43 13.95
N PRO A 332 -29.37 -18.86 12.81
CA PRO A 332 -29.54 -17.44 12.55
C PRO A 332 -31.02 -17.07 12.49
N HIS A 333 -31.34 -15.86 12.91
CA HIS A 333 -32.66 -15.28 12.74
C HIS A 333 -32.95 -15.05 11.24
N PRO A 334 -34.24 -15.06 10.82
CA PRO A 334 -34.67 -14.84 9.45
C PRO A 334 -33.96 -13.70 8.66
N PRO A 335 -33.74 -12.49 9.23
CA PRO A 335 -33.05 -11.43 8.49
C PRO A 335 -31.61 -11.77 8.11
N VAL A 336 -30.90 -12.54 8.94
CA VAL A 336 -29.52 -12.95 8.69
C VAL A 336 -29.48 -14.02 7.60
N THR A 337 -30.38 -15.00 7.65
CA THR A 337 -30.54 -16.01 6.60
C THR A 337 -30.82 -15.36 5.25
N ARG A 338 -31.77 -14.42 5.19
CA ARG A 338 -32.05 -13.64 3.97
C ARG A 338 -30.82 -12.89 3.45
N ALA A 339 -30.03 -12.31 4.35
CA ALA A 339 -28.83 -11.58 3.97
C ALA A 339 -27.71 -12.50 3.45
N MET A 340 -27.58 -13.71 4.02
CA MET A 340 -26.70 -14.76 3.51
C MET A 340 -27.11 -15.17 2.09
N GLU A 341 -28.40 -15.49 1.88
CA GLU A 341 -28.93 -15.84 0.56
C GLU A 341 -28.69 -14.73 -0.47
N ALA A 342 -29.03 -13.48 -0.13
CA ALA A 342 -28.82 -12.34 -1.01
C ALA A 342 -27.34 -12.14 -1.37
N SER A 343 -26.43 -12.38 -0.41
CA SER A 343 -24.98 -12.28 -0.64
C SER A 343 -24.49 -13.41 -1.54
N VAL A 344 -24.93 -14.66 -1.31
CA VAL A 344 -24.62 -15.82 -2.16
C VAL A 344 -25.08 -15.58 -3.60
N GLN A 345 -26.29 -15.06 -3.80
CA GLN A 345 -26.80 -14.75 -5.15
C GLN A 345 -25.96 -13.67 -5.84
N LYS A 346 -25.58 -12.61 -5.12
CA LYS A 346 -24.69 -11.56 -5.64
C LYS A 346 -23.31 -12.09 -6.01
N LEU A 347 -22.73 -12.95 -5.18
CA LEU A 347 -21.43 -13.58 -5.43
C LEU A 347 -21.46 -14.48 -6.67
N LYS A 348 -22.47 -15.35 -6.78
CA LYS A 348 -22.68 -16.20 -7.95
C LYS A 348 -22.88 -15.36 -9.22
N ALA A 349 -23.69 -14.30 -9.15
CA ALA A 349 -23.92 -13.37 -10.26
C ALA A 349 -22.64 -12.61 -10.66
N ALA A 350 -21.77 -12.31 -9.70
CA ALA A 350 -20.46 -11.69 -9.96
C ALA A 350 -19.41 -12.69 -10.46
N GLY A 351 -19.74 -13.99 -10.62
CA GLY A 351 -18.82 -15.02 -11.10
C GLY A 351 -17.84 -15.55 -10.05
N VAL A 352 -18.07 -15.28 -8.76
CA VAL A 352 -17.28 -15.85 -7.65
C VAL A 352 -17.70 -17.31 -7.45
N LYS A 353 -16.73 -18.21 -7.23
CA LYS A 353 -17.03 -19.61 -6.92
C LYS A 353 -17.54 -19.69 -5.49
N VAL A 354 -18.72 -20.28 -5.31
CA VAL A 354 -19.37 -20.41 -4.02
C VAL A 354 -19.68 -21.88 -3.77
N VAL A 355 -19.30 -22.38 -2.59
CA VAL A 355 -19.56 -23.75 -2.15
C VAL A 355 -20.13 -23.74 -0.74
N ASP A 356 -21.02 -24.68 -0.42
CA ASP A 356 -21.47 -24.83 0.97
C ASP A 356 -20.31 -25.33 1.84
N PHE A 357 -20.21 -24.82 3.06
CA PHE A 357 -19.16 -25.16 4.00
C PHE A 357 -19.77 -25.61 5.32
N GLU A 358 -19.81 -26.94 5.52
CA GLU A 358 -20.24 -27.53 6.78
C GLU A 358 -19.27 -27.16 7.93
N PRO A 359 -19.77 -26.71 9.09
CA PRO A 359 -18.94 -26.34 10.23
C PRO A 359 -18.06 -27.50 10.70
N TYR A 360 -16.77 -27.25 10.92
CA TYR A 360 -15.80 -28.27 11.33
C TYR A 360 -15.55 -28.22 12.84
N GLN A 361 -16.13 -29.18 13.58
CA GLN A 361 -15.94 -29.36 15.03
C GLN A 361 -16.25 -28.10 15.87
N HIS A 362 -17.25 -27.31 15.49
CA HIS A 362 -17.62 -26.08 16.22
C HIS A 362 -18.08 -26.34 17.66
N ALA A 363 -18.75 -27.46 17.94
CA ALA A 363 -19.12 -27.85 19.30
C ALA A 363 -17.89 -28.10 20.20
N GLU A 364 -16.87 -28.81 19.69
CA GLU A 364 -15.63 -29.02 20.42
C GLU A 364 -14.87 -27.70 20.62
N ALA A 365 -14.84 -26.85 19.59
CA ALA A 365 -14.25 -25.52 19.68
C ALA A 365 -14.94 -24.68 20.77
N ALA A 366 -16.27 -24.74 20.85
CA ALA A 366 -17.05 -24.06 21.89
C ALA A 366 -16.66 -24.52 23.30
N GLU A 367 -16.48 -25.83 23.53
CA GLU A 367 -15.99 -26.37 24.81
C GLU A 367 -14.60 -25.85 25.19
N ILE A 368 -13.68 -25.78 24.21
CA ILE A 368 -12.31 -25.27 24.44
C ILE A 368 -12.33 -23.78 24.73
N ILE A 369 -13.08 -23.00 23.94
CA ILE A 369 -13.27 -21.56 24.13
C ILE A 369 -13.84 -21.29 25.52
N ASN A 370 -14.87 -22.04 25.91
CA ASN A 370 -15.49 -21.99 27.22
C ASN A 370 -14.46 -22.14 28.34
N ALA A 371 -13.60 -23.15 28.28
CA ALA A 371 -12.59 -23.34 29.32
C ALA A 371 -11.47 -22.27 29.30
N MET A 372 -11.12 -21.73 28.12
CA MET A 372 -9.94 -20.89 27.93
C MET A 372 -10.15 -19.38 28.17
N TYR A 373 -11.38 -18.86 28.18
CA TYR A 373 -11.59 -17.43 28.39
C TYR A 373 -11.32 -16.98 29.83
N PHE A 374 -11.68 -17.80 30.80
CA PHE A 374 -11.36 -17.56 32.21
C PHE A 374 -10.67 -18.79 32.82
N PRO A 375 -9.38 -19.06 32.49
CA PRO A 375 -8.65 -20.19 33.04
C PRO A 375 -8.49 -20.13 34.57
N ASP A 376 -8.58 -18.94 35.15
CA ASP A 376 -8.54 -18.69 36.59
C ASP A 376 -9.95 -18.62 37.22
N ALA A 377 -10.99 -19.10 36.52
CA ALA A 377 -12.40 -18.97 36.92
C ALA A 377 -12.84 -17.52 37.17
N ALA A 378 -12.25 -16.58 36.43
CA ALA A 378 -12.48 -15.13 36.53
C ALA A 378 -12.13 -14.54 37.90
N ALA A 379 -11.30 -15.23 38.69
CA ALA A 379 -10.88 -14.79 40.02
C ALA A 379 -10.26 -13.38 39.95
N THR A 380 -9.35 -13.16 39.00
CA THR A 380 -8.70 -11.85 38.79
C THR A 380 -9.74 -10.73 38.58
N GLN A 381 -10.72 -10.95 37.70
CA GLN A 381 -11.73 -9.95 37.40
C GLN A 381 -12.72 -9.72 38.56
N ARG A 382 -13.08 -10.79 39.27
CA ARG A 382 -13.99 -10.74 40.43
C ARG A 382 -13.35 -9.99 41.60
N GLU A 383 -12.05 -10.18 41.86
CA GLU A 383 -11.30 -9.46 42.89
C GLU A 383 -11.29 -7.95 42.62
N ILE A 384 -11.08 -7.53 41.37
CA ILE A 384 -11.08 -6.12 40.99
C ILE A 384 -12.47 -5.49 41.15
N LEU A 385 -13.55 -6.19 40.77
CA LEU A 385 -14.92 -5.70 41.02
C LEU A 385 -15.21 -5.58 42.52
N ALA A 386 -14.73 -6.53 43.33
CA ALA A 386 -14.90 -6.49 44.78
C ALA A 386 -14.15 -5.29 45.40
N GLU A 387 -12.96 -4.95 44.89
CA GLU A 387 -12.21 -3.76 45.30
C GLU A 387 -12.93 -2.46 44.94
N GLY A 388 -13.54 -2.39 43.76
CA GLY A 388 -14.29 -1.22 43.31
C GLY A 388 -15.62 -1.04 44.05
N GLY A 389 -16.25 -2.14 44.47
CA GLY A 389 -17.49 -2.17 45.24
C GLY A 389 -18.75 -1.91 44.41
N GLU A 390 -18.63 -1.87 43.08
CA GLU A 390 -19.76 -1.73 42.17
C GLU A 390 -20.60 -3.01 42.04
N PRO A 391 -21.89 -2.89 41.68
CA PRO A 391 -22.69 -4.06 41.34
C PRO A 391 -22.16 -4.73 40.07
N VAL A 392 -22.13 -6.07 40.08
CA VAL A 392 -21.81 -6.88 38.90
C VAL A 392 -23.00 -6.87 37.95
N ALA A 393 -22.78 -6.46 36.70
CA ALA A 393 -23.82 -6.44 35.68
C ALA A 393 -24.25 -7.87 35.29
N PRO A 394 -25.52 -8.12 34.92
CA PRO A 394 -25.99 -9.46 34.57
C PRO A 394 -25.18 -10.14 33.44
N LEU A 395 -24.76 -9.39 32.41
CA LEU A 395 -23.93 -9.94 31.33
C LEU A 395 -22.49 -10.21 31.78
N THR A 396 -21.94 -9.42 32.70
CA THR A 396 -20.63 -9.69 33.33
C THR A 396 -20.69 -11.00 34.13
N GLU A 397 -21.73 -11.18 34.94
CA GLU A 397 -21.92 -12.41 35.72
C GLU A 397 -22.14 -13.62 34.80
N TRP A 398 -22.93 -13.45 33.73
CA TRP A 398 -23.08 -14.49 32.71
C TRP A 398 -21.74 -14.85 32.05
N ALA A 399 -20.93 -13.85 31.68
CA ALA A 399 -19.62 -14.08 31.05
C ALA A 399 -18.65 -14.79 31.99
N PHE A 400 -18.58 -14.40 33.27
CA PHE A 400 -17.68 -15.05 34.24
C PHE A 400 -18.09 -16.48 34.57
N ASN A 401 -19.38 -16.77 34.52
CA ASN A 401 -19.91 -18.13 34.68
C ASN A 401 -19.96 -18.91 33.37
N TYR A 402 -19.45 -18.33 32.28
CA TYR A 402 -19.36 -19.03 31.02
C TYR A 402 -18.33 -20.15 31.14
N SER A 403 -17.16 -19.87 31.71
CA SER A 403 -16.11 -20.86 31.99
C SER A 403 -16.42 -21.74 33.20
N LYS A 404 -15.60 -22.78 33.41
CA LYS A 404 -15.67 -23.62 34.62
C LYS A 404 -15.56 -22.76 35.90
N SER A 405 -16.30 -23.18 36.94
CA SER A 405 -16.29 -22.50 38.24
C SER A 405 -14.99 -22.68 39.02
N GLU A 406 -14.18 -23.68 38.66
CA GLU A 406 -12.88 -23.95 39.27
C GLU A 406 -11.75 -23.57 38.31
N PRO A 407 -10.65 -22.98 38.81
CA PRO A 407 -9.47 -22.69 38.00
C PRO A 407 -8.90 -23.94 37.34
N LEU A 408 -8.43 -23.80 36.11
CA LEU A 408 -7.69 -24.84 35.41
C LEU A 408 -6.30 -25.00 36.04
N SER A 409 -5.88 -26.24 36.25
CA SER A 409 -4.47 -26.52 36.49
C SER A 409 -3.64 -26.17 35.25
N ILE A 410 -2.34 -25.91 35.46
CA ILE A 410 -1.38 -25.68 34.36
C ILE A 410 -1.46 -26.80 33.32
N ARG A 411 -1.58 -28.05 33.78
CA ARG A 411 -1.67 -29.23 32.91
C ARG A 411 -2.94 -29.23 32.07
N GLU A 412 -4.11 -28.95 32.66
CA GLU A 412 -5.37 -28.87 31.91
C GLU A 412 -5.32 -27.75 30.87
N ASN A 413 -4.75 -26.59 31.22
CA ASN A 413 -4.57 -25.50 30.26
C ASN A 413 -3.63 -25.92 29.10
N TRP A 414 -2.54 -26.64 29.37
CA TRP A 414 -1.67 -27.18 28.31
C TRP A 414 -2.39 -28.20 27.41
N GLU A 415 -3.16 -29.11 28.00
CA GLU A 415 -3.96 -30.10 27.25
C GLU A 415 -4.98 -29.40 26.34
N LEU A 416 -5.64 -28.35 26.81
CA LEU A 416 -6.54 -27.53 26.00
C LEU A 416 -5.78 -26.80 24.88
N ASN A 417 -4.58 -26.26 25.14
CA ASN A 417 -3.76 -25.62 24.11
C ASN A 417 -3.39 -26.60 22.98
N VAL A 418 -3.04 -27.84 23.32
CA VAL A 418 -2.80 -28.90 22.33
C VAL A 418 -4.05 -29.17 21.48
N ARG A 419 -5.23 -29.28 22.10
CA ARG A 419 -6.50 -29.48 21.38
C ARG A 419 -6.86 -28.31 20.48
N ARG A 420 -6.67 -27.07 20.96
CA ARG A 420 -6.86 -25.84 20.19
C ARG A 420 -6.00 -25.84 18.92
N ASP A 421 -4.72 -26.18 19.03
CA ASP A 421 -3.81 -26.18 17.89
C ASP A 421 -4.12 -27.33 16.92
N ALA A 422 -4.52 -28.50 17.42
CA ALA A 422 -5.03 -29.58 16.58
C ALA A 422 -6.28 -29.16 15.78
N LEU A 423 -7.21 -28.40 16.39
CA LEU A 423 -8.35 -27.85 15.69
C LEU A 423 -7.97 -26.79 14.66
N ARG A 424 -6.99 -25.92 14.95
CA ARG A 424 -6.47 -24.95 13.96
C ARG A 424 -5.97 -25.66 12.70
N ASP A 425 -5.14 -26.69 12.88
CA ASP A 425 -4.59 -27.48 11.77
C ASP A 425 -5.70 -28.23 11.03
N GLY A 426 -6.63 -28.84 11.77
CA GLY A 426 -7.77 -29.54 11.21
C GLY A 426 -8.67 -28.64 10.37
N TYR A 427 -8.98 -27.44 10.87
CA TYR A 427 -9.83 -26.48 10.18
C TYR A 427 -9.16 -25.98 8.90
N HIS A 428 -7.87 -25.64 8.95
CA HIS A 428 -7.10 -25.24 7.77
C HIS A 428 -7.03 -26.36 6.73
N ARG A 429 -6.80 -27.61 7.17
CA ARG A 429 -6.82 -28.79 6.30
C ARG A 429 -8.17 -28.95 5.59
N VAL A 430 -9.28 -28.83 6.31
CA VAL A 430 -10.63 -28.95 5.73
C VAL A 430 -10.91 -27.84 4.72
N MET A 431 -10.50 -26.60 4.98
CA MET A 431 -10.58 -25.53 3.98
C MET A 431 -9.81 -25.89 2.71
N LYS A 432 -8.58 -26.40 2.86
CA LYS A 432 -7.73 -26.81 1.73
C LYS A 432 -8.33 -27.99 0.94
N GLU A 433 -8.77 -29.05 1.61
CA GLU A 433 -9.38 -30.23 0.99
C GLU A 433 -10.65 -29.89 0.20
N ARG A 434 -11.43 -28.92 0.71
CA ARG A 434 -12.64 -28.43 0.04
C ARG A 434 -12.37 -27.31 -0.98
N GLY A 435 -11.12 -26.90 -1.16
CA GLY A 435 -10.72 -25.85 -2.10
C GLY A 435 -11.33 -24.47 -1.77
N VAL A 436 -11.47 -24.15 -0.48
CA VAL A 436 -12.05 -22.91 0.04
C VAL A 436 -10.94 -21.94 0.45
N ASP A 437 -11.05 -20.69 -0.01
CA ASP A 437 -10.11 -19.62 0.31
C ASP A 437 -10.59 -18.76 1.47
N PHE A 438 -11.88 -18.44 1.47
CA PHE A 438 -12.54 -17.61 2.49
C PHE A 438 -13.86 -18.22 2.90
N ILE A 439 -14.30 -17.96 4.13
CA ILE A 439 -15.60 -18.41 4.64
C ILE A 439 -16.48 -17.20 4.89
N LEU A 440 -17.64 -17.14 4.23
CA LEU A 440 -18.69 -16.17 4.52
C LEU A 440 -19.66 -16.79 5.53
N CYS A 441 -19.95 -16.07 6.62
CA CYS A 441 -20.86 -16.53 7.65
C CYS A 441 -21.61 -15.37 8.34
N PRO A 442 -22.64 -15.67 9.15
CA PRO A 442 -23.26 -14.70 10.05
C PRO A 442 -22.24 -14.00 10.96
N ALA A 443 -22.43 -12.69 11.18
CA ALA A 443 -21.64 -11.96 12.18
C ALA A 443 -22.17 -12.19 13.61
N TYR A 444 -23.46 -12.49 13.75
CA TYR A 444 -24.18 -12.75 15.00
C TYR A 444 -25.44 -13.57 14.69
N VAL A 445 -26.12 -14.10 15.71
CA VAL A 445 -27.39 -14.84 15.54
C VAL A 445 -28.47 -14.01 14.84
N GLY A 446 -28.49 -12.70 15.07
CA GLY A 446 -29.49 -11.79 14.49
C GLY A 446 -28.90 -10.45 14.07
N ALA A 447 -29.78 -9.46 13.95
CA ALA A 447 -29.35 -8.05 14.00
C ALA A 447 -28.84 -7.69 15.41
N ALA A 448 -28.70 -6.40 15.71
CA ALA A 448 -28.27 -5.95 17.03
C ALA A 448 -29.16 -6.49 18.16
N ALA A 449 -28.60 -7.13 19.18
CA ALA A 449 -29.35 -7.69 20.29
C ALA A 449 -30.07 -6.62 21.14
N ARG A 450 -31.08 -7.03 21.91
CA ARG A 450 -31.63 -6.18 22.98
C ARG A 450 -30.57 -5.89 24.04
N LEU A 451 -30.69 -4.75 24.68
CA LEU A 451 -29.81 -4.35 25.80
C LEU A 451 -29.85 -5.42 26.91
N GLY A 452 -28.69 -5.92 27.31
CA GLY A 452 -28.55 -6.94 28.35
C GLY A 452 -28.78 -8.39 27.90
N GLU A 453 -29.06 -8.65 26.61
CA GLU A 453 -29.46 -9.99 26.13
C GLU A 453 -28.47 -10.63 25.13
N ALA A 454 -27.28 -10.04 24.93
CA ALA A 454 -26.28 -10.52 23.98
C ALA A 454 -25.46 -11.73 24.50
N GLN A 455 -26.13 -12.87 24.68
CA GLN A 455 -25.60 -14.08 25.35
C GLN A 455 -25.07 -15.16 24.39
N TYR A 456 -24.74 -14.81 23.14
CA TYR A 456 -24.23 -15.78 22.17
C TYR A 456 -23.09 -15.22 21.33
N TRP A 457 -21.88 -15.74 21.50
CA TRP A 457 -20.69 -15.18 20.84
C TRP A 457 -20.01 -16.12 19.84
N HIS A 458 -20.51 -17.34 19.63
CA HIS A 458 -19.79 -18.38 18.89
C HIS A 458 -19.51 -18.07 17.42
N TYR A 459 -20.43 -17.35 16.76
CA TYR A 459 -20.23 -16.87 15.39
C TYR A 459 -18.94 -16.06 15.22
N THR A 460 -18.45 -15.39 16.27
CA THR A 460 -17.20 -14.62 16.24
C THR A 460 -16.05 -15.28 16.97
N THR A 461 -16.28 -15.94 18.11
CA THR A 461 -15.21 -16.50 18.97
C THR A 461 -14.44 -17.64 18.30
N ILE A 462 -15.08 -18.40 17.41
CA ILE A 462 -14.41 -19.44 16.62
C ILE A 462 -13.20 -18.89 15.86
N TRP A 463 -13.32 -17.69 15.28
CA TRP A 463 -12.24 -17.06 14.51
C TRP A 463 -11.11 -16.53 15.39
N ASN A 464 -11.39 -16.18 16.66
CA ASN A 464 -10.34 -15.83 17.64
C ASN A 464 -9.56 -17.08 18.06
N MET A 465 -10.28 -18.16 18.39
CA MET A 465 -9.67 -19.43 18.76
C MET A 465 -8.79 -19.97 17.63
N LEU A 466 -9.30 -19.96 16.39
CA LEU A 466 -8.57 -20.39 15.20
C LEU A 466 -7.45 -19.41 14.78
N ASP A 467 -7.44 -18.22 15.38
CA ASP A 467 -6.54 -17.13 15.01
C ASP A 467 -6.62 -16.75 13.52
N GLN A 468 -7.82 -16.76 12.94
CA GLN A 468 -8.07 -16.41 11.55
C GLN A 468 -8.52 -14.96 11.37
N PRO A 469 -7.93 -14.19 10.44
CA PRO A 469 -8.38 -12.82 10.19
C PRO A 469 -9.82 -12.85 9.68
N SER A 470 -10.62 -11.88 10.12
CA SER A 470 -12.04 -11.79 9.72
C SER A 470 -12.49 -10.35 9.60
N VAL A 471 -13.28 -10.05 8.58
CA VAL A 471 -13.82 -8.71 8.33
C VAL A 471 -15.33 -8.76 8.38
N THR A 472 -15.93 -8.03 9.31
CA THR A 472 -17.35 -7.75 9.32
C THR A 472 -17.67 -6.62 8.36
N PHE A 473 -18.76 -6.76 7.61
CA PHE A 473 -19.24 -5.73 6.69
C PHE A 473 -20.77 -5.64 6.69
N PRO A 474 -21.34 -4.43 6.51
CA PRO A 474 -22.78 -4.24 6.38
C PRO A 474 -23.23 -4.68 4.98
N THR A 475 -24.29 -5.48 4.90
CA THR A 475 -24.83 -6.02 3.63
C THR A 475 -25.60 -4.97 2.81
N GLY A 476 -25.95 -3.85 3.44
CA GLY A 476 -26.87 -2.84 2.91
C GLY A 476 -28.34 -3.20 3.09
N LEU A 477 -28.65 -4.40 3.59
CA LEU A 477 -29.99 -4.79 4.00
C LEU A 477 -30.26 -4.34 5.43
N LYS A 478 -31.53 -4.08 5.70
CA LYS A 478 -32.09 -3.83 7.02
C LYS A 478 -33.18 -4.84 7.29
N VAL A 479 -33.51 -5.05 8.56
CA VAL A 479 -34.66 -5.87 8.96
C VAL A 479 -35.95 -5.23 8.44
N ASP A 480 -36.74 -6.02 7.74
CA ASP A 480 -38.08 -5.68 7.26
C ASP A 480 -39.09 -6.67 7.85
N PRO A 481 -39.92 -6.26 8.83
CA PRO A 481 -40.89 -7.15 9.48
C PRO A 481 -41.89 -7.82 8.54
N LYS A 482 -42.08 -7.29 7.32
CA LYS A 482 -42.98 -7.88 6.32
C LYS A 482 -42.37 -9.09 5.61
N VAL A 483 -41.04 -9.17 5.59
CA VAL A 483 -40.29 -10.23 4.90
C VAL A 483 -39.64 -11.17 5.92
N ASP A 484 -39.07 -10.60 6.97
CA ASP A 484 -38.33 -11.31 8.02
C ASP A 484 -39.28 -11.80 9.11
N VAL A 485 -40.24 -12.65 8.74
CA VAL A 485 -41.23 -13.21 9.67
C VAL A 485 -40.66 -14.43 10.40
N ILE A 486 -41.18 -14.73 11.59
CA ILE A 486 -40.83 -15.94 12.34
C ILE A 486 -41.19 -17.19 11.52
N GLU A 487 -40.26 -18.12 11.39
CA GLU A 487 -40.45 -19.34 10.60
C GLU A 487 -41.40 -20.29 11.33
N LYS A 488 -42.35 -20.89 10.60
CA LYS A 488 -43.39 -21.75 11.17
C LYS A 488 -42.90 -23.17 11.46
N ASP A 489 -41.84 -23.58 10.78
CA ASP A 489 -41.26 -24.92 10.79
C ASP A 489 -39.91 -24.98 11.52
N TYR A 490 -39.51 -23.90 12.21
CA TYR A 490 -38.36 -23.89 13.10
C TYR A 490 -38.43 -25.02 14.13
N ARG A 491 -37.31 -25.75 14.29
CA ARG A 491 -37.13 -26.78 15.30
C ARG A 491 -35.82 -26.53 16.04
N PRO A 492 -35.86 -26.28 17.37
CA PRO A 492 -34.65 -26.02 18.13
C PRO A 492 -33.75 -27.26 18.18
N ARG A 493 -32.44 -27.05 18.04
CA ARG A 493 -31.39 -28.07 18.22
C ARG A 493 -31.07 -28.32 19.69
N SER A 494 -31.20 -27.29 20.51
CA SER A 494 -30.88 -27.28 21.94
C SER A 494 -31.70 -26.20 22.67
N GLU A 495 -31.63 -26.19 24.01
CA GLU A 495 -32.24 -25.12 24.82
C GLU A 495 -31.61 -23.75 24.53
N GLU A 496 -30.31 -23.72 24.21
CA GLU A 496 -29.61 -22.50 23.83
C GLU A 496 -30.11 -21.96 22.49
N ASP A 497 -30.27 -22.83 21.49
CA ASP A 497 -30.83 -22.47 20.18
C ASP A 497 -32.26 -21.94 20.32
N GLU A 498 -33.09 -22.63 21.12
CA GLU A 498 -34.45 -22.16 21.41
C GLU A 498 -34.46 -20.79 22.10
N ARG A 499 -33.59 -20.59 23.09
CA ARG A 499 -33.45 -19.32 23.83
C ARG A 499 -33.08 -18.19 22.89
N GLU A 500 -32.06 -18.36 22.05
CA GLU A 500 -31.58 -17.31 21.14
C GLU A 500 -32.58 -17.03 20.02
N TYR A 501 -33.20 -18.05 19.44
CA TYR A 501 -34.21 -17.87 18.39
C TYR A 501 -35.44 -17.10 18.90
N LYS A 502 -35.91 -17.41 20.13
CA LYS A 502 -37.06 -16.73 20.77
C LYS A 502 -36.84 -15.24 21.08
N LYS A 503 -35.60 -14.73 21.01
CA LYS A 503 -35.31 -13.30 21.15
C LYS A 503 -35.73 -12.48 19.93
N TYR A 504 -36.04 -13.12 18.80
CA TYR A 504 -36.45 -12.44 17.59
C TYR A 504 -37.94 -12.08 17.58
N THR A 505 -38.22 -10.78 17.57
CA THR A 505 -39.56 -10.21 17.36
C THR A 505 -39.46 -9.19 16.24
N PRO A 506 -39.93 -9.49 15.00
CA PRO A 506 -39.60 -8.69 13.81
C PRO A 506 -39.77 -7.17 13.99
N GLU A 507 -40.87 -6.74 14.60
CA GLU A 507 -41.21 -5.32 14.79
C GLU A 507 -40.20 -4.57 15.65
N GLU A 508 -39.56 -5.23 16.62
CA GLU A 508 -38.60 -4.60 17.52
C GLU A 508 -37.25 -4.31 16.87
N TYR A 509 -36.93 -5.03 15.79
CA TYR A 509 -35.67 -4.90 15.06
C TYR A 509 -35.83 -4.09 13.76
N THR A 510 -37.00 -3.51 13.50
CA THR A 510 -37.29 -2.71 12.29
C THR A 510 -36.15 -1.73 11.98
N GLU A 511 -35.71 -1.73 10.72
CA GLU A 511 -34.60 -0.92 10.20
C GLU A 511 -33.20 -1.21 10.77
N ALA A 512 -33.03 -2.15 11.71
CA ALA A 512 -31.71 -2.52 12.19
C ALA A 512 -30.85 -3.07 11.03
N PRO A 513 -29.58 -2.65 10.93
CA PRO A 513 -28.70 -3.10 9.87
C PRO A 513 -28.38 -4.60 10.00
N ILE A 514 -28.21 -5.27 8.87
CA ILE A 514 -27.81 -6.67 8.81
C ILE A 514 -26.38 -6.75 8.26
N ALA A 515 -25.50 -7.41 8.99
CA ALA A 515 -24.09 -7.57 8.65
C ALA A 515 -23.69 -9.04 8.65
N LEU A 516 -22.68 -9.34 7.84
CA LEU A 516 -22.05 -10.65 7.74
C LEU A 516 -20.54 -10.49 7.98
N GLN A 517 -19.82 -11.59 8.12
CA GLN A 517 -18.37 -11.58 8.22
C GLN A 517 -17.74 -12.53 7.20
N LEU A 518 -16.57 -12.13 6.68
CA LEU A 518 -15.73 -12.96 5.84
C LEU A 518 -14.46 -13.31 6.62
N ALA A 519 -14.24 -14.60 6.87
CA ALA A 519 -13.02 -15.12 7.50
C ALA A 519 -12.04 -15.64 6.43
N GLY A 520 -10.75 -15.38 6.64
CA GLY A 520 -9.67 -15.87 5.78
C GLY A 520 -8.68 -16.75 6.51
N LYS A 521 -7.57 -17.06 5.83
CA LYS A 521 -6.51 -17.92 6.38
C LYS A 521 -5.62 -17.10 7.33
N ARG A 522 -5.12 -17.75 8.38
CA ARG A 522 -4.17 -17.15 9.35
C ARG A 522 -2.96 -16.53 8.61
N PHE A 523 -2.60 -15.30 8.95
CA PHE A 523 -1.57 -14.47 8.26
C PHE A 523 -1.86 -14.10 6.80
N HIS A 524 -3.12 -14.21 6.35
CA HIS A 524 -3.60 -13.69 5.08
C HIS A 524 -4.57 -12.52 5.30
N ASP A 525 -4.23 -11.62 6.23
CA ASP A 525 -5.03 -10.45 6.60
C ASP A 525 -5.34 -9.55 5.39
N GLU A 526 -4.31 -9.27 4.59
CA GLU A 526 -4.37 -8.43 3.39
C GLU A 526 -5.30 -9.03 2.33
N ASP A 527 -5.17 -10.33 2.09
CA ASP A 527 -6.02 -11.07 1.17
C ASP A 527 -7.49 -11.10 1.64
N THR A 528 -7.70 -11.21 2.97
CA THR A 528 -9.04 -11.22 3.57
C THR A 528 -9.74 -9.86 3.39
N LEU A 529 -9.01 -8.76 3.58
CA LEU A 529 -9.52 -7.42 3.29
C LEU A 529 -9.84 -7.24 1.81
N ALA A 530 -8.92 -7.64 0.93
CA ALA A 530 -9.10 -7.52 -0.50
C ALA A 530 -10.29 -8.35 -1.02
N ALA A 531 -10.45 -9.58 -0.55
CA ALA A 531 -11.61 -10.42 -0.86
C ALA A 531 -12.91 -9.80 -0.31
N THR A 532 -12.89 -9.20 0.88
CA THR A 532 -14.05 -8.52 1.45
C THR A 532 -14.51 -7.34 0.58
N GLN A 533 -13.58 -6.61 -0.04
CA GLN A 533 -13.93 -5.53 -0.99
C GLN A 533 -14.74 -6.05 -2.20
N VAL A 534 -14.48 -7.28 -2.63
CA VAL A 534 -15.24 -7.96 -3.69
C VAL A 534 -16.58 -8.46 -3.14
N VAL A 535 -16.56 -9.14 -1.98
CA VAL A 535 -17.72 -9.81 -1.38
C VAL A 535 -18.79 -8.82 -0.90
N ALA A 536 -18.40 -7.72 -0.29
CA ALA A 536 -19.32 -6.70 0.22
C ALA A 536 -20.09 -5.97 -0.91
N GLY A 537 -19.74 -6.20 -2.19
CA GLY A 537 -20.51 -5.72 -3.34
C GLY A 537 -20.57 -4.19 -3.49
N ARG A 538 -19.86 -3.42 -2.65
CA ARG A 538 -19.67 -1.98 -2.84
C ARG A 538 -18.59 -1.76 -3.88
N GLN A 539 -18.93 -2.00 -5.15
CA GLN A 539 -18.21 -1.35 -6.24
C GLN A 539 -18.23 0.15 -5.97
N ARG A 540 -17.05 0.80 -5.99
CA ARG A 540 -16.92 2.26 -5.99
C ARG A 540 -17.96 2.82 -6.96
N LYS A 541 -18.99 3.49 -6.44
CA LYS A 541 -19.69 4.51 -7.20
C LYS A 541 -18.65 5.59 -7.44
N VAL A 542 -18.01 5.58 -8.60
CA VAL A 542 -17.46 6.83 -9.14
C VAL A 542 -18.68 7.69 -9.43
N LYS A 543 -19.03 8.60 -8.52
CA LYS A 543 -19.94 9.71 -8.82
C LYS A 543 -19.30 10.47 -9.99
N CYS A 544 -20.00 10.59 -11.12
CA CYS A 544 -19.76 11.78 -11.94
C CYS A 544 -20.23 12.96 -11.08
N GLY A 545 -19.29 13.75 -10.58
CA GLY A 545 -19.54 14.84 -9.64
C GLY A 545 -20.03 16.12 -10.32
N GLU A 546 -20.94 16.04 -11.30
CA GLU A 546 -21.44 17.23 -11.99
C GLU A 546 -22.97 17.35 -11.85
N GLU A 547 -23.45 18.57 -11.55
CA GLU A 547 -24.86 18.89 -11.34
C GLU A 547 -25.66 18.90 -12.65
N ARG A 548 -26.96 18.55 -12.57
CA ARG A 548 -27.93 18.59 -13.67
C ARG A 548 -28.35 20.04 -13.97
N PRO A 549 -28.72 20.41 -15.23
CA PRO A 549 -28.98 19.54 -16.37
C PRO A 549 -27.92 19.55 -17.48
N ALA A 550 -26.78 20.23 -17.36
CA ALA A 550 -25.72 20.21 -18.39
C ALA A 550 -24.32 20.20 -17.77
N CYS A 551 -23.50 19.22 -18.15
CA CYS A 551 -22.13 19.09 -17.67
C CYS A 551 -21.21 20.19 -18.26
N ARG A 552 -20.17 20.58 -17.53
CA ARG A 552 -19.27 21.70 -17.90
C ARG A 552 -18.65 21.51 -19.28
N ASN A 553 -18.33 20.26 -19.64
CA ASN A 553 -17.77 19.91 -20.94
C ASN A 553 -18.76 20.07 -22.11
N CYS A 554 -20.03 19.72 -21.92
CA CYS A 554 -21.03 19.88 -22.99
C CYS A 554 -21.39 21.37 -23.21
N VAL A 555 -21.44 22.16 -22.12
CA VAL A 555 -21.62 23.62 -22.18
C VAL A 555 -20.44 24.28 -22.91
N GLY A 556 -19.20 23.91 -22.57
CA GLY A 556 -18.01 24.45 -23.22
C GLY A 556 -17.85 24.07 -24.69
N CYS A 557 -18.48 22.97 -25.13
CA CYS A 557 -18.40 22.48 -26.52
C CYS A 557 -19.65 22.76 -27.36
N ALA A 558 -20.64 23.50 -26.85
CA ALA A 558 -21.94 23.75 -27.49
C ALA A 558 -22.64 22.46 -27.97
N ARG A 559 -22.61 21.40 -27.15
CA ARG A 559 -23.27 20.11 -27.42
C ARG A 559 -24.46 19.91 -26.49
N GLU A 560 -25.52 19.27 -26.99
CA GLU A 560 -26.68 18.91 -26.18
C GLU A 560 -26.34 17.76 -25.22
N CYS A 561 -26.56 17.97 -23.92
CA CYS A 561 -26.20 17.02 -22.87
C CYS A 561 -27.34 16.03 -22.63
N ILE A 562 -27.31 14.88 -23.31
CA ILE A 562 -28.28 13.80 -23.11
C ILE A 562 -27.83 12.92 -21.94
N TRP A 563 -28.56 12.99 -20.82
CA TRP A 563 -28.29 12.19 -19.62
C TRP A 563 -28.88 10.78 -19.75
N PRO A 564 -28.21 9.72 -19.26
CA PRO A 564 -28.76 8.38 -19.26
C PRO A 564 -29.98 8.28 -18.32
N THR A 565 -31.01 7.55 -18.72
CA THR A 565 -32.10 7.15 -17.82
C THR A 565 -31.62 6.07 -16.84
N SER A 566 -32.36 5.82 -15.76
CA SER A 566 -32.01 4.79 -14.78
C SER A 566 -31.92 3.38 -15.39
N SER A 567 -32.59 3.14 -16.52
CA SER A 567 -32.49 1.91 -17.32
C SER A 567 -31.29 1.86 -18.27
N ASP A 568 -30.67 2.99 -18.59
CA ASP A 568 -29.48 3.08 -19.46
C ASP A 568 -28.17 2.81 -18.70
N LEU A 569 -28.23 2.79 -17.36
CA LEU A 569 -27.10 2.45 -16.50
C LEU A 569 -26.97 0.92 -16.39
N VAL A 570 -26.38 0.31 -17.41
CA VAL A 570 -26.00 -1.12 -17.41
C VAL A 570 -24.50 -1.27 -17.68
N ASP A 571 -23.86 -2.16 -16.92
CA ASP A 571 -22.43 -2.47 -16.93
C ASP A 571 -21.89 -2.80 -18.33
N ARG A 572 -20.97 -1.98 -18.85
CA ARG A 572 -20.29 -2.25 -20.14
C ARG A 572 -19.17 -3.30 -20.05
N ARG A 573 -18.95 -3.94 -18.89
CA ARG A 573 -18.01 -5.06 -18.71
C ARG A 573 -18.67 -6.45 -18.80
N PHE A 574 -19.98 -6.53 -19.00
CA PHE A 574 -20.66 -7.78 -19.37
C PHE A 574 -21.51 -7.58 -20.63
N ARG A 575 -20.87 -7.70 -21.80
CA ARG A 575 -21.58 -8.10 -23.02
C ARG A 575 -21.31 -9.58 -23.27
N ALA A 576 -22.26 -10.44 -22.91
CA ALA A 576 -22.34 -11.76 -23.52
C ALA A 576 -22.50 -11.56 -25.03
N ARG A 577 -21.63 -12.21 -25.82
CA ARG A 577 -21.74 -12.26 -27.28
C ARG A 577 -23.14 -12.78 -27.65
N ARG A 578 -23.99 -11.91 -28.21
CA ARG A 578 -25.11 -12.36 -29.02
C ARG A 578 -24.50 -12.97 -30.29
N ALA A 579 -24.69 -14.27 -30.49
CA ALA A 579 -24.35 -14.93 -31.74
C ALA A 579 -25.10 -14.23 -32.88
N SER A 580 -24.37 -13.60 -33.82
CA SER A 580 -24.93 -13.25 -35.11
C SER A 580 -24.65 -14.39 -36.08
N ALA A 581 -25.73 -14.97 -36.58
CA ALA A 581 -25.74 -15.96 -37.64
C ALA A 581 -24.97 -15.47 -38.88
N SER A 582 -24.36 -16.43 -39.55
CA SER A 582 -23.68 -16.35 -40.85
C SER A 582 -24.59 -15.81 -41.97
N VAL A 583 -24.09 -14.86 -42.79
CA VAL A 583 -24.41 -14.76 -44.23
C VAL A 583 -23.18 -14.18 -45.00
N ALA A 584 -22.96 -14.74 -46.18
CA ALA A 584 -21.79 -14.74 -47.08
C ALA A 584 -21.43 -13.39 -47.79
N PRO A 585 -20.28 -13.32 -48.52
CA PRO A 585 -19.71 -12.07 -49.05
C PRO A 585 -20.07 -11.80 -50.51
N ARG A 586 -20.05 -10.52 -50.95
CA ARG A 586 -19.91 -10.12 -52.35
C ARG A 586 -19.23 -8.75 -52.54
N PRO A 587 -18.61 -8.50 -53.72
CA PRO A 587 -17.30 -7.86 -53.82
C PRO A 587 -17.22 -6.54 -54.61
N SER A 588 -16.11 -5.84 -54.39
CA SER A 588 -15.31 -4.91 -55.24
C SER A 588 -15.92 -4.14 -56.43
N SER A 589 -15.62 -2.83 -56.48
CA SER A 589 -15.14 -2.09 -57.67
C SER A 589 -14.67 -0.69 -57.23
N ARG A 590 -13.37 -0.35 -57.20
CA ARG A 590 -12.43 0.10 -58.25
C ARG A 590 -12.75 1.48 -58.89
N ALA A 591 -11.65 2.22 -59.11
CA ALA A 591 -11.44 3.45 -59.91
C ALA A 591 -11.87 4.78 -59.24
N SER A 592 -11.14 5.91 -59.32
CA SER A 592 -9.96 6.31 -60.12
C SER A 592 -9.44 7.68 -59.65
N SER A 593 -8.12 7.86 -59.71
CA SER A 593 -7.31 9.12 -59.66
C SER A 593 -7.54 10.01 -60.92
N PRO A 594 -6.76 11.07 -61.27
CA PRO A 594 -5.67 11.84 -60.60
C PRO A 594 -5.64 13.39 -60.91
N THR A 595 -4.48 14.05 -60.67
CA THR A 595 -3.86 15.29 -61.27
C THR A 595 -3.84 16.56 -60.38
N SER A 596 -2.67 16.93 -59.79
CA SER A 596 -1.53 17.79 -60.25
C SER A 596 -1.79 19.29 -60.02
N SER A 597 -0.91 20.18 -59.50
CA SER A 597 0.51 20.41 -59.84
C SER A 597 1.22 21.43 -58.89
N SER A 598 2.49 21.14 -58.57
CA SER A 598 3.73 21.96 -58.43
C SER A 598 3.76 23.47 -58.05
N SER A 599 4.64 23.86 -57.10
CA SER A 599 5.90 24.61 -57.35
C SER A 599 6.73 24.87 -56.06
N SER A 600 8.04 25.06 -56.22
CA SER A 600 9.17 24.88 -55.29
C SER A 600 9.81 26.16 -54.72
N SER A 601 10.44 26.04 -53.54
CA SER A 601 11.71 26.65 -53.03
C SER A 601 11.55 26.86 -51.51
N GLY A 602 12.34 26.38 -50.55
CA GLY A 602 13.72 25.91 -50.50
C GLY A 602 14.36 26.59 -49.29
N ASP A 603 14.36 25.96 -48.11
CA ASP A 603 15.39 26.15 -47.06
C ASP A 603 15.33 25.07 -45.96
N GLU A 604 16.43 24.98 -45.21
CA GLU A 604 17.03 23.86 -44.46
C GLU A 604 16.26 23.11 -43.34
N SER A 605 16.75 21.88 -43.10
CA SER A 605 16.63 21.04 -41.89
C SER A 605 15.37 20.15 -41.74
N SER A 606 15.49 18.89 -42.14
CA SER A 606 14.84 17.77 -41.44
C SER A 606 15.45 16.43 -41.89
N THR A 607 16.21 15.80 -40.99
CA THR A 607 16.58 14.39 -41.08
C THR A 607 15.36 13.54 -40.69
N SER A 608 14.40 13.42 -41.61
CA SER A 608 13.31 12.44 -41.51
C SER A 608 13.84 11.08 -41.99
N ILE A 609 14.24 10.24 -41.04
CA ILE A 609 14.61 8.84 -41.32
C ILE A 609 13.30 8.04 -41.33
N VAL A 610 12.83 7.67 -42.53
CA VAL A 610 11.64 6.84 -42.85
C VAL A 610 10.27 7.58 -42.90
N ARG A 611 9.59 7.49 -44.06
CA ARG A 611 8.18 7.91 -44.26
C ARG A 611 7.24 6.72 -44.02
N PHE A 612 6.52 6.74 -42.91
CA PHE A 612 5.45 5.78 -42.60
C PHE A 612 4.11 6.22 -43.23
N SER A 613 3.35 5.28 -43.82
CA SER A 613 2.04 5.55 -44.41
C SER A 613 0.96 5.70 -43.32
N SER A 614 0.23 6.81 -43.33
CA SER A 614 -0.60 7.32 -42.23
C SER A 614 -2.03 6.78 -42.15
N LYS A 615 -2.43 5.81 -42.97
CA LYS A 615 -3.87 5.57 -43.21
C LYS A 615 -4.61 4.70 -42.18
N GLU A 616 -3.96 4.09 -41.19
CA GLU A 616 -4.63 3.12 -40.29
C GLU A 616 -4.26 3.21 -38.79
N MET A 617 -3.53 4.24 -38.33
CA MET A 617 -3.11 4.35 -36.92
C MET A 617 -3.86 5.44 -36.14
N PRO A 618 -4.25 5.20 -34.85
CA PRO A 618 -4.72 6.25 -33.95
C PRO A 618 -3.70 7.39 -33.83
N GLU A 619 -4.19 8.64 -33.75
CA GLU A 619 -3.37 9.86 -33.77
C GLU A 619 -2.22 9.86 -32.76
N LEU A 620 -2.48 9.37 -31.53
CA LEU A 620 -1.47 9.28 -30.47
C LEU A 620 -0.40 8.21 -30.73
N GLU A 621 -0.76 7.07 -31.34
CA GLU A 621 0.24 6.04 -31.69
C GLU A 621 1.17 6.53 -32.80
N HIS A 622 0.63 7.30 -33.75
CA HIS A 622 1.42 7.92 -34.81
C HIS A 622 2.43 8.92 -34.24
N GLU A 623 1.96 9.80 -33.35
CA GLU A 623 2.81 10.78 -32.68
C GLU A 623 3.94 10.12 -31.87
N LEU A 624 3.64 9.09 -31.09
CA LEU A 624 4.63 8.40 -30.26
C LEU A 624 5.60 7.57 -31.09
N THR A 625 5.16 6.98 -32.22
CA THR A 625 6.05 6.30 -33.17
C THR A 625 6.99 7.30 -33.84
N HIS A 626 6.51 8.50 -34.16
CA HIS A 626 7.35 9.56 -34.70
C HIS A 626 8.36 10.06 -33.66
N HIS A 627 7.96 10.18 -32.39
CA HIS A 627 8.86 10.49 -31.28
C HIS A 627 9.93 9.42 -31.09
N PHE A 628 9.57 8.15 -31.23
CA PHE A 628 10.51 7.03 -31.16
C PHE A 628 11.65 7.18 -32.16
N LEU A 629 11.32 7.29 -33.45
CA LEU A 629 12.28 7.26 -34.54
C LEU A 629 13.18 8.50 -34.59
N ASN A 630 12.66 9.67 -34.23
CA ASN A 630 13.37 10.94 -34.42
C ASN A 630 14.03 11.48 -33.15
N VAL A 631 13.58 11.06 -31.96
CA VAL A 631 14.08 11.59 -30.69
C VAL A 631 14.59 10.46 -29.82
N TYR A 632 13.73 9.50 -29.49
CA TYR A 632 14.03 8.49 -28.49
C TYR A 632 15.22 7.58 -28.86
N LEU A 633 15.34 7.18 -30.13
CA LEU A 633 16.49 6.38 -30.61
C LEU A 633 17.83 7.07 -30.35
N THR A 634 17.91 8.39 -30.51
CA THR A 634 19.14 9.15 -30.28
C THR A 634 19.51 9.30 -28.80
N VAL A 635 18.56 9.02 -27.89
CA VAL A 635 18.79 8.99 -26.44
C VAL A 635 19.27 7.61 -25.99
N LEU A 636 18.82 6.53 -26.64
CA LEU A 636 19.20 5.15 -26.30
C LEU A 636 20.59 4.75 -26.78
N LEU A 637 21.13 5.45 -27.78
CA LEU A 637 22.37 5.11 -28.46
C LEU A 637 23.43 6.19 -28.25
N LEU A 638 24.70 5.81 -28.36
CA LEU A 638 25.79 6.76 -28.22
C LEU A 638 25.82 7.77 -29.38
N PRO A 639 26.19 9.04 -29.13
CA PRO A 639 26.35 10.04 -30.19
C PRO A 639 27.39 9.67 -31.26
N THR A 640 28.27 8.70 -30.97
CA THR A 640 29.31 8.19 -31.87
C THR A 640 28.81 7.14 -32.85
N VAL A 641 27.56 6.69 -32.72
CA VAL A 641 26.95 5.71 -33.63
C VAL A 641 26.82 6.30 -35.03
N SER A 642 27.18 5.53 -36.06
CA SER A 642 27.10 6.00 -37.44
C SER A 642 25.64 6.22 -37.85
N LYS A 643 25.40 7.16 -38.78
CA LYS A 643 24.05 7.38 -39.32
C LYS A 643 23.47 6.13 -40.00
N LEU A 644 24.33 5.27 -40.53
CA LEU A 644 23.94 4.01 -41.16
C LEU A 644 23.42 3.03 -40.09
N ASP A 645 24.20 2.79 -39.04
CA ASP A 645 23.82 1.87 -37.94
C ASP A 645 22.55 2.35 -37.21
N LEU A 646 22.40 3.67 -37.02
CA LEU A 646 21.19 4.26 -36.46
C LEU A 646 19.97 4.03 -37.34
N GLY A 647 20.13 4.16 -38.67
CA GLY A 647 19.08 3.91 -39.65
C GLY A 647 18.70 2.43 -39.74
N ASP A 648 19.68 1.54 -39.68
CA ASP A 648 19.48 0.09 -39.71
C ASP A 648 18.76 -0.39 -38.44
N TYR A 649 19.18 0.06 -37.25
CA TYR A 649 18.49 -0.23 -36.01
C TYR A 649 17.04 0.30 -36.00
N GLY A 650 16.84 1.55 -36.45
CA GLY A 650 15.51 2.15 -36.54
C GLY A 650 14.58 1.39 -37.49
N SER A 651 15.11 0.91 -38.62
CA SER A 651 14.36 0.13 -39.61
C SER A 651 13.99 -1.27 -39.09
N GLU A 652 14.92 -1.93 -38.40
CA GLU A 652 14.67 -3.23 -37.74
C GLU A 652 13.61 -3.10 -36.65
N MET A 653 13.71 -2.09 -35.78
CA MET A 653 12.73 -1.81 -34.73
C MET A 653 11.34 -1.48 -35.29
N ALA A 654 11.26 -0.67 -36.34
CA ALA A 654 10.00 -0.37 -37.01
C ALA A 654 9.35 -1.62 -37.60
N GLY A 655 10.14 -2.49 -38.24
CA GLY A 655 9.68 -3.79 -38.73
C GLY A 655 9.21 -4.71 -37.61
N LEU A 656 9.88 -4.68 -36.44
CA LEU A 656 9.51 -5.49 -35.28
C LEU A 656 8.22 -4.97 -34.62
N MET A 657 8.05 -3.65 -34.48
CA MET A 657 6.81 -3.03 -33.99
C MET A 657 5.60 -3.34 -34.90
N LEU A 658 5.80 -3.46 -36.21
CA LEU A 658 4.73 -3.85 -37.14
C LEU A 658 4.32 -5.31 -37.02
N ARG A 659 5.26 -6.21 -36.69
CA ARG A 659 5.02 -7.66 -36.60
C ARG A 659 4.67 -8.15 -35.19
N SER A 660 4.97 -7.36 -34.16
CA SER A 660 4.79 -7.75 -32.76
C SER A 660 4.12 -6.64 -31.96
N GLU A 661 2.90 -6.91 -31.50
CA GLU A 661 2.17 -6.00 -30.63
C GLU A 661 2.86 -5.78 -29.28
N SER A 662 3.56 -6.80 -28.75
CA SER A 662 4.28 -6.67 -27.47
C SER A 662 5.41 -5.65 -27.58
N VAL A 663 6.14 -5.66 -28.69
CA VAL A 663 7.22 -4.70 -28.97
C VAL A 663 6.62 -3.33 -29.25
N LYS A 664 5.57 -3.24 -30.08
CA LYS A 664 4.87 -1.98 -30.36
C LYS A 664 4.47 -1.28 -29.07
N TYR A 665 3.73 -1.96 -28.20
CA TYR A 665 3.23 -1.34 -26.98
C TYR A 665 4.35 -1.02 -25.99
N ALA A 666 5.41 -1.83 -25.89
CA ALA A 666 6.55 -1.51 -25.03
C ALA A 666 7.30 -0.25 -25.49
N VAL A 667 7.52 -0.10 -26.80
CA VAL A 667 8.16 1.10 -27.37
C VAL A 667 7.28 2.33 -27.15
N LEU A 668 5.97 2.23 -27.42
CA LEU A 668 5.05 3.34 -27.23
C LEU A 668 4.90 3.74 -25.76
N ALA A 669 4.94 2.76 -24.85
CA ALA A 669 4.89 3.00 -23.41
C ALA A 669 6.10 3.84 -22.94
N ASN A 670 7.30 3.48 -23.41
CA ASN A 670 8.53 4.21 -23.13
C ASN A 670 8.54 5.60 -23.75
N CYS A 671 8.09 5.73 -25.01
CA CYS A 671 8.02 7.03 -25.67
C CYS A 671 7.02 7.96 -24.98
N ALA A 672 5.88 7.43 -24.52
CA ALA A 672 4.90 8.19 -23.77
C ALA A 672 5.47 8.62 -22.40
N SER A 673 6.15 7.72 -21.69
CA SER A 673 6.80 8.06 -20.41
C SER A 673 7.88 9.13 -20.60
N ASN A 674 8.71 8.99 -21.64
CA ASN A 674 9.72 9.96 -22.00
C ASN A 674 9.11 11.34 -22.35
N LYS A 675 8.05 11.38 -23.17
CA LYS A 675 7.34 12.64 -23.45
C LYS A 675 6.75 13.25 -22.19
N TYR A 676 6.19 12.44 -21.28
CA TYR A 676 5.72 12.94 -19.99
C TYR A 676 6.84 13.60 -19.19
N MET A 677 8.03 12.99 -19.14
CA MET A 677 9.18 13.60 -18.46
C MET A 677 9.62 14.92 -19.10
N LEU A 678 9.57 15.02 -20.44
CA LEU A 678 9.98 16.22 -21.18
C LEU A 678 8.97 17.37 -21.11
N CYS A 679 7.65 17.10 -21.15
CA CYS A 679 6.64 18.15 -21.25
C CYS A 679 5.64 18.20 -20.09
N ARG A 680 5.72 17.28 -19.12
CA ARG A 680 4.82 17.15 -17.95
C ARG A 680 3.33 17.07 -18.31
N ASN A 681 3.00 16.62 -19.51
CA ASN A 681 1.62 16.43 -19.96
C ASN A 681 1.08 15.07 -19.52
N HIS A 682 0.08 15.09 -18.62
CA HIS A 682 -0.58 13.93 -18.03
C HIS A 682 -1.24 12.99 -19.05
N GLN A 683 -1.54 13.44 -20.27
CA GLN A 683 -2.04 12.58 -21.35
C GLN A 683 -1.01 11.50 -21.70
N TYR A 684 0.28 11.85 -21.75
CA TYR A 684 1.33 10.88 -22.02
C TYR A 684 1.59 9.96 -20.83
N GLN A 685 1.45 10.45 -19.59
CA GLN A 685 1.53 9.60 -18.39
C GLN A 685 0.47 8.50 -18.43
N LYS A 686 -0.78 8.86 -18.75
CA LYS A 686 -1.88 7.90 -18.90
C LYS A 686 -1.64 6.93 -20.06
N ALA A 687 -1.15 7.44 -21.20
CA ALA A 687 -0.85 6.61 -22.36
C ALA A 687 0.27 5.60 -22.07
N ALA A 688 1.31 6.03 -21.36
CA ALA A 688 2.40 5.18 -20.91
C ALA A 688 1.85 3.99 -20.11
N LEU A 689 1.06 4.24 -19.07
CA LEU A 689 0.45 3.19 -18.24
C LEU A 689 -0.43 2.22 -19.07
N VAL A 690 -1.22 2.74 -20.00
CA VAL A 690 -2.08 1.90 -20.86
C VAL A 690 -1.26 0.99 -21.77
N TYR A 691 -0.26 1.53 -22.46
CA TYR A 691 0.58 0.73 -23.35
C TYR A 691 1.47 -0.25 -22.57
N TYR A 692 1.94 0.13 -21.39
CA TYR A 692 2.68 -0.74 -20.48
C TYR A 692 1.87 -1.97 -20.07
N LEU A 693 0.63 -1.77 -19.62
CA LEU A 693 -0.27 -2.87 -19.24
C LEU A 693 -0.52 -3.83 -20.41
N LYS A 694 -0.74 -3.29 -21.61
CA LYS A 694 -0.90 -4.10 -22.83
C LYS A 694 0.35 -4.91 -23.16
N ALA A 695 1.52 -4.30 -23.07
CA ALA A 695 2.78 -4.97 -23.35
C ALA A 695 3.06 -6.08 -22.31
N MET A 696 2.80 -5.83 -21.02
CA MET A 696 2.93 -6.83 -19.95
C MET A 696 2.02 -8.03 -20.14
N GLU A 697 0.77 -7.82 -20.54
CA GLU A 697 -0.17 -8.91 -20.82
C GLU A 697 0.36 -9.84 -21.92
N LEU A 698 0.94 -9.26 -22.97
CA LEU A 698 1.53 -10.00 -24.08
C LEU A 698 2.86 -10.69 -23.70
N VAL A 699 3.68 -10.10 -22.84
CA VAL A 699 4.89 -10.75 -22.29
C VAL A 699 4.51 -11.99 -21.48
N ASN A 700 3.51 -11.87 -20.60
CA ASN A 700 3.04 -13.00 -19.79
C ASN A 700 2.49 -14.13 -20.66
N HIS A 701 1.84 -13.80 -21.77
CA HIS A 701 1.43 -14.80 -22.76
C HIS A 701 2.65 -15.47 -23.43
N GLY A 702 3.59 -14.68 -23.94
CA GLY A 702 4.79 -15.19 -24.61
C GLY A 702 5.67 -16.07 -23.72
N LEU A 703 5.82 -15.73 -22.44
CA LEU A 703 6.55 -16.54 -21.45
C LEU A 703 5.88 -17.89 -21.18
N ARG A 704 4.54 -17.98 -21.22
CA ARG A 704 3.82 -19.25 -21.05
C ARG A 704 3.99 -20.17 -22.26
N GLU A 705 4.06 -19.60 -23.46
CA GLU A 705 4.23 -20.37 -24.71
C GLU A 705 5.67 -20.89 -24.88
N LEU A 706 6.66 -20.18 -24.32
CA LEU A 706 8.07 -20.60 -24.30
C LEU A 706 8.30 -21.98 -23.66
N GLY A 707 7.53 -22.34 -22.63
CA GLY A 707 7.64 -23.67 -22.01
C GLY A 707 7.07 -24.83 -22.86
N SER A 708 6.32 -24.51 -23.92
CA SER A 708 5.59 -25.49 -24.74
C SER A 708 6.24 -25.79 -26.09
N SER A 709 7.17 -24.95 -26.56
CA SER A 709 7.89 -25.13 -27.82
C SER A 709 9.40 -25.18 -27.55
N GLN A 710 10.11 -26.17 -28.10
CA GLN A 710 11.58 -26.26 -28.00
C GLN A 710 12.32 -25.18 -28.83
N GLN A 711 11.74 -23.99 -29.02
CA GLN A 711 12.35 -22.92 -29.81
C GLN A 711 12.88 -21.79 -28.91
N SER A 712 14.10 -21.34 -29.20
CA SER A 712 14.76 -20.17 -28.60
C SER A 712 13.81 -18.98 -28.42
N PRO A 713 13.97 -18.15 -27.36
CA PRO A 713 13.21 -16.92 -27.20
C PRO A 713 13.27 -16.04 -28.46
N GLY A 714 12.10 -15.65 -28.98
CA GLY A 714 12.00 -14.78 -30.15
C GLY A 714 12.49 -13.35 -29.88
N ASP A 715 12.94 -12.64 -30.92
CA ASP A 715 13.42 -11.24 -30.85
C ASP A 715 12.43 -10.30 -30.16
N SER A 716 11.13 -10.58 -30.34
CA SER A 716 10.07 -9.80 -29.75
C SER A 716 10.07 -9.82 -28.23
N LEU A 717 10.30 -10.98 -27.60
CA LEU A 717 10.24 -11.07 -26.14
C LEU A 717 11.42 -10.34 -25.48
N LEU A 718 12.64 -10.61 -25.96
CA LEU A 718 13.84 -9.93 -25.45
C LEU A 718 13.73 -8.41 -25.64
N THR A 719 13.31 -7.96 -26.82
CA THR A 719 13.13 -6.52 -27.10
C THR A 719 12.05 -5.92 -26.20
N THR A 720 10.92 -6.60 -26.00
CA THR A 720 9.86 -6.12 -25.10
C THR A 720 10.37 -6.01 -23.65
N VAL A 721 11.14 -6.97 -23.15
CA VAL A 721 11.73 -6.92 -21.79
C VAL A 721 12.72 -5.76 -21.66
N VAL A 722 13.62 -5.59 -22.62
CA VAL A 722 14.59 -4.49 -22.64
C VAL A 722 13.88 -3.13 -22.58
N TYR A 723 12.85 -2.94 -23.41
CA TYR A 723 12.11 -1.68 -23.40
C TYR A 723 11.29 -1.49 -22.12
N LEU A 724 10.53 -2.48 -21.65
CA LEU A 724 9.67 -2.28 -20.48
C LEU A 724 10.44 -2.06 -19.19
N TYR A 725 11.53 -2.79 -18.99
CA TYR A 725 12.15 -2.93 -17.67
C TYR A 725 13.56 -2.37 -17.57
N LEU A 726 14.32 -2.29 -18.68
CA LEU A 726 15.73 -1.91 -18.63
C LEU A 726 15.98 -0.44 -18.93
N TYR A 727 15.26 0.13 -19.90
CA TYR A 727 15.51 1.53 -20.25
C TYR A 727 15.05 2.54 -19.17
N ASN A 728 14.34 2.09 -18.12
CA ASN A 728 14.07 2.85 -16.88
C ASN A 728 13.58 4.31 -17.11
N PHE A 729 12.74 4.52 -18.13
CA PHE A 729 12.12 5.83 -18.42
C PHE A 729 10.83 6.08 -17.64
N TRP A 730 10.55 5.21 -16.67
CA TRP A 730 9.46 5.32 -15.72
C TRP A 730 9.97 6.06 -14.47
N GLY A 731 9.07 6.56 -13.62
CA GLY A 731 9.46 7.30 -12.40
C GLY A 731 10.36 6.47 -11.45
N SER A 732 10.94 7.12 -10.45
CA SER A 732 11.86 6.50 -9.47
C SER A 732 11.34 5.18 -8.86
N ASP A 733 10.02 5.03 -8.72
CA ASP A 733 9.33 3.85 -8.20
C ASP A 733 9.55 2.53 -8.99
N THR A 734 9.97 2.57 -10.26
CA THR A 734 10.21 1.34 -11.06
C THR A 734 11.56 0.69 -10.79
N SER A 735 12.39 1.31 -9.97
CA SER A 735 13.71 0.80 -9.62
C SER A 735 13.72 -0.37 -8.64
N VAL A 736 12.62 -0.58 -7.91
CA VAL A 736 12.53 -1.53 -6.78
C VAL A 736 12.73 -2.99 -7.20
N ASP A 737 12.46 -3.33 -8.47
CA ASP A 737 12.55 -4.70 -9.02
C ASP A 737 13.52 -4.85 -10.21
N ALA A 738 14.32 -3.82 -10.51
CA ALA A 738 15.16 -3.76 -11.71
C ALA A 738 16.15 -4.93 -11.83
N LYS A 739 16.65 -5.44 -10.69
CA LYS A 739 17.59 -6.57 -10.63
C LYS A 739 16.98 -7.86 -11.19
N ASN A 740 15.74 -8.18 -10.80
CA ASN A 740 15.06 -9.38 -11.26
C ASN A 740 14.77 -9.32 -12.77
N HIS A 741 14.48 -8.12 -13.29
CA HIS A 741 14.29 -7.91 -14.73
C HIS A 741 15.59 -8.10 -15.53
N ILE A 742 16.72 -7.66 -14.99
CA ILE A 742 18.04 -7.90 -15.60
C ILE A 742 18.39 -9.39 -15.57
N ASP A 743 18.20 -10.06 -14.43
CA ASP A 743 18.40 -11.52 -14.33
C ASP A 743 17.52 -12.29 -15.34
N GLY A 744 16.27 -11.84 -15.54
CA GLY A 744 15.38 -12.37 -16.57
C GLY A 744 15.88 -12.11 -18.00
N ALA A 745 16.36 -10.89 -18.29
CA ALA A 745 16.92 -10.56 -19.59
C ALA A 745 18.21 -11.34 -19.91
N ILE A 746 19.09 -11.51 -18.91
CA ILE A 746 20.29 -12.36 -18.99
C ILE A 746 19.90 -13.81 -19.29
N SER A 747 18.88 -14.34 -18.61
CA SER A 747 18.37 -15.69 -18.85
C SER A 747 17.84 -15.84 -20.29
N LEU A 748 17.12 -14.83 -20.81
CA LEU A 748 16.65 -14.82 -22.19
C LEU A 748 17.79 -14.73 -23.22
N LEU A 749 18.84 -13.95 -22.93
CA LEU A 749 20.05 -13.92 -23.76
C LEU A 749 20.73 -15.30 -23.75
N ASN A 750 20.94 -15.90 -22.59
CA ASN A 750 21.58 -17.22 -22.46
C ASN A 750 20.80 -18.29 -23.21
N LEU A 751 19.47 -18.39 -23.00
CA LEU A 751 18.59 -19.33 -23.72
C LEU A 751 18.62 -19.13 -25.23
N ARG A 752 18.76 -17.88 -25.68
CA ARG A 752 18.83 -17.56 -27.12
C ARG A 752 20.16 -17.98 -27.74
N TYR A 753 21.24 -17.95 -26.98
CA TYR A 753 22.59 -18.22 -27.46
C TYR A 753 23.15 -19.59 -27.02
N GLU A 754 22.34 -20.42 -26.36
CA GLU A 754 22.70 -21.73 -25.81
C GLU A 754 22.98 -22.80 -26.89
N ASP A 755 22.45 -22.62 -28.11
CA ASP A 755 22.55 -23.59 -29.21
C ASP A 755 23.26 -22.99 -30.45
N ARG A 756 24.40 -23.59 -30.83
CA ARG A 756 25.03 -23.71 -32.18
C ARG A 756 26.53 -23.37 -32.28
N ASP A 757 27.24 -24.34 -32.84
CA ASP A 757 28.56 -24.27 -33.50
C ASP A 757 28.63 -23.31 -34.72
N ALA A 758 27.61 -22.47 -34.94
CA ALA A 758 27.63 -21.43 -35.96
C ALA A 758 28.17 -20.12 -35.37
N PRO A 759 29.10 -19.41 -36.04
CA PRO A 759 29.46 -18.04 -35.69
C PRO A 759 28.29 -17.13 -36.05
N LEU A 760 27.26 -17.10 -35.20
CA LEU A 760 26.23 -16.08 -35.27
C LEU A 760 26.84 -14.81 -34.70
N SER A 761 27.55 -14.12 -35.59
CA SER A 761 27.98 -12.75 -35.44
C SER A 761 26.82 -11.91 -34.89
N MET A 762 27.12 -10.99 -33.98
CA MET A 762 26.26 -9.86 -33.67
C MET A 762 26.07 -8.95 -34.91
N ARG A 763 25.51 -9.52 -35.98
CA ARG A 763 25.49 -9.04 -37.37
C ARG A 763 24.45 -7.95 -37.57
N THR A 764 23.43 -7.90 -36.71
CA THR A 764 22.33 -6.93 -36.76
C THR A 764 22.43 -5.97 -35.57
N PRO A 765 22.25 -4.65 -35.79
CA PRO A 765 22.24 -3.65 -34.72
C PRO A 765 21.28 -3.99 -33.56
N LEU A 766 20.13 -4.63 -33.81
CA LEU A 766 19.15 -4.99 -32.76
C LEU A 766 19.75 -5.85 -31.63
N HIS A 767 20.50 -6.89 -31.97
CA HIS A 767 21.10 -7.80 -30.98
C HIS A 767 22.23 -7.14 -30.21
N ARG A 768 23.01 -6.29 -30.89
CA ARG A 768 24.09 -5.52 -30.26
C ARG A 768 23.52 -4.55 -29.23
N VAL A 769 22.51 -3.77 -29.61
CA VAL A 769 21.85 -2.81 -28.72
C VAL A 769 21.23 -3.54 -27.52
N ALA A 770 20.44 -4.59 -27.73
CA ALA A 770 19.83 -5.33 -26.62
C ALA A 770 20.88 -5.89 -25.64
N THR A 771 21.97 -6.47 -26.14
CA THR A 771 23.02 -7.04 -25.29
C THR A 771 23.80 -5.96 -24.54
N GLU A 772 24.25 -4.92 -25.24
CA GLU A 772 24.99 -3.82 -24.63
C GLU A 772 24.12 -3.04 -23.61
N SER A 773 22.80 -2.92 -23.84
CA SER A 773 21.85 -2.31 -22.88
C SER A 773 21.63 -3.14 -21.62
N VAL A 774 21.54 -4.47 -21.73
CA VAL A 774 21.47 -5.36 -20.54
C VAL A 774 22.72 -5.19 -19.69
N LEU A 775 23.89 -5.18 -20.32
CA LEU A 775 25.18 -5.01 -19.65
C LEU A 775 25.30 -3.63 -18.99
N TYR A 776 24.91 -2.56 -19.69
CA TYR A 776 24.94 -1.21 -19.14
C TYR A 776 24.04 -1.08 -17.90
N GLN A 777 22.84 -1.67 -17.93
CA GLN A 777 21.92 -1.62 -16.80
C GLN A 777 22.39 -2.49 -15.62
N ALA A 778 22.98 -3.66 -15.89
CA ALA A 778 23.60 -4.49 -14.85
C ALA A 778 24.71 -3.72 -14.13
N PHE A 779 25.56 -3.05 -14.91
CA PHE A 779 26.59 -2.17 -14.37
C PHE A 779 25.98 -1.02 -13.57
N LEU A 780 25.04 -0.27 -14.14
CA LEU A 780 24.39 0.88 -13.49
C LEU A 780 23.81 0.51 -12.12
N LEU A 781 23.15 -0.64 -11.98
CA LEU A 781 22.65 -1.12 -10.68
C LEU A 781 23.77 -1.44 -9.69
N ALA A 782 24.90 -1.98 -10.15
CA ALA A 782 26.04 -2.31 -9.31
C ALA A 782 26.79 -1.06 -8.80
N ILE A 783 26.64 0.08 -9.48
CA ILE A 783 27.34 1.33 -9.13
C ILE A 783 26.41 2.47 -8.66
N ARG A 784 25.13 2.16 -8.44
CA ARG A 784 24.04 3.16 -8.42
C ARG A 784 24.09 4.11 -7.23
N LYS A 785 24.44 3.58 -6.05
CA LYS A 785 24.39 4.28 -4.76
C LYS A 785 25.70 4.09 -3.99
N PRO A 786 26.83 4.56 -4.53
CA PRO A 786 28.16 4.26 -4.00
C PRO A 786 28.44 4.85 -2.61
N PHE A 787 27.58 5.75 -2.12
CA PHE A 787 27.73 6.43 -0.83
C PHE A 787 26.70 5.99 0.23
N GLU A 788 25.73 5.13 -0.12
CA GLU A 788 24.74 4.62 0.85
C GLU A 788 25.39 3.53 1.73
N PRO A 789 25.40 3.64 3.07
CA PRO A 789 26.11 2.69 3.94
C PRO A 789 25.67 1.23 3.82
N THR A 790 24.40 1.00 3.47
CA THR A 790 23.78 -0.32 3.30
C THR A 790 23.94 -0.86 1.87
N PHE A 791 24.52 -0.08 0.96
CA PHE A 791 24.69 -0.48 -0.43
C PHE A 791 25.92 -1.39 -0.58
N HIS A 792 25.66 -2.62 -1.04
CA HIS A 792 26.69 -3.60 -1.33
C HIS A 792 26.54 -4.10 -2.77
N VAL A 793 27.67 -4.23 -3.47
CA VAL A 793 27.68 -4.87 -4.78
C VAL A 793 27.33 -6.34 -4.57
N ASP A 794 26.30 -6.86 -5.26
CA ASP A 794 26.01 -8.30 -5.19
C ASP A 794 27.00 -9.06 -6.10
N PRO A 795 27.98 -9.78 -5.54
CA PRO A 795 29.00 -10.46 -6.32
C PRO A 795 28.41 -11.59 -7.18
N LYS A 796 27.29 -12.20 -6.77
CA LYS A 796 26.62 -13.25 -7.55
C LYS A 796 25.88 -12.65 -8.74
N PHE A 797 25.28 -11.47 -8.57
CA PHE A 797 24.61 -10.74 -9.65
C PHE A 797 25.63 -10.22 -10.69
N LEU A 798 26.75 -9.68 -10.21
CA LEU A 798 27.83 -9.24 -11.08
C LEU A 798 28.44 -10.43 -11.84
N ALA A 799 28.76 -11.54 -11.17
CA ALA A 799 29.29 -12.74 -11.80
C ALA A 799 28.37 -13.29 -12.91
N ARG A 800 27.04 -13.36 -12.68
CA ARG A 800 26.08 -13.76 -13.72
C ARG A 800 26.09 -12.83 -14.94
N SER A 801 26.27 -11.54 -14.72
CA SER A 801 26.40 -10.54 -15.79
C SER A 801 27.74 -10.66 -16.52
N GLU A 802 28.80 -11.01 -15.80
CA GLU A 802 30.13 -11.26 -16.35
C GLU A 802 30.23 -12.58 -17.14
N ASP A 803 29.45 -13.60 -16.80
CA ASP A 803 29.38 -14.84 -17.58
C ASP A 803 28.87 -14.57 -19.00
N VAL A 804 27.92 -13.64 -19.15
CA VAL A 804 27.46 -13.13 -20.46
C VAL A 804 28.59 -12.43 -21.22
N LEU A 805 29.47 -11.70 -20.51
CA LEU A 805 30.66 -11.05 -21.08
C LEU A 805 31.73 -12.08 -21.49
N ASN A 806 31.97 -13.10 -20.66
CA ASN A 806 33.04 -14.09 -20.84
C ASN A 806 32.74 -15.15 -21.90
N ALA A 807 31.54 -15.13 -22.50
CA ALA A 807 31.26 -15.84 -23.74
C ALA A 807 32.27 -15.36 -24.81
N LYS A 808 33.30 -16.17 -25.09
CA LYS A 808 34.45 -15.90 -26.00
C LYS A 808 34.12 -15.23 -27.35
N ARG A 809 32.86 -15.24 -27.79
CA ARG A 809 32.36 -14.64 -29.03
C ARG A 809 31.99 -13.15 -28.90
N LEU A 810 31.60 -12.65 -27.72
CA LEU A 810 31.15 -11.27 -27.51
C LEU A 810 32.33 -10.28 -27.42
N ILE A 811 33.36 -10.65 -26.66
CA ILE A 811 34.58 -9.85 -26.41
C ILE A 811 35.33 -9.53 -27.71
N ASN A 812 35.43 -10.50 -28.62
CA ASN A 812 36.12 -10.31 -29.91
C ASN A 812 35.38 -9.36 -30.86
N THR A 813 34.06 -9.20 -30.71
CA THR A 813 33.24 -8.31 -31.58
C THR A 813 33.27 -6.88 -31.05
N LEU A 814 33.09 -6.70 -29.73
CA LEU A 814 33.14 -5.40 -29.05
C LEU A 814 34.53 -4.74 -29.06
N SER A 815 35.59 -5.52 -29.30
CA SER A 815 36.96 -5.01 -29.42
C SER A 815 37.34 -4.59 -30.86
N SER A 816 36.52 -4.95 -31.86
CA SER A 816 36.80 -4.67 -33.29
C SER A 816 35.94 -3.56 -33.90
N GLU A 817 34.77 -3.27 -33.32
CA GLU A 817 33.80 -2.27 -33.80
C GLU A 817 33.40 -1.33 -32.65
N SER A 818 33.09 -0.06 -32.96
CA SER A 818 32.62 0.92 -31.96
C SER A 818 31.36 0.43 -31.24
N SER A 819 31.34 0.51 -29.91
CA SER A 819 30.17 0.20 -29.08
C SER A 819 28.99 1.12 -29.41
N LEU A 820 27.76 0.56 -29.37
CA LEU A 820 26.53 1.31 -29.64
C LEU A 820 25.89 1.89 -28.37
N VAL A 821 26.14 1.25 -27.21
CA VAL A 821 25.55 1.62 -25.91
C VAL A 821 26.60 1.71 -24.78
N LEU A 822 27.51 0.75 -24.60
CA LEU A 822 28.43 0.77 -23.45
C LEU A 822 29.40 1.97 -23.47
N GLY A 823 30.08 2.19 -24.59
CA GLY A 823 30.97 3.34 -24.82
C GLY A 823 32.26 3.35 -23.99
N LEU A 824 32.29 2.74 -22.81
CA LEU A 824 33.49 2.66 -21.96
C LEU A 824 34.13 1.27 -22.04
N PRO A 825 35.45 1.17 -21.82
CA PRO A 825 36.12 -0.12 -21.68
C PRO A 825 35.52 -0.92 -20.52
N LEU A 826 35.16 -2.18 -20.75
CA LEU A 826 34.65 -3.09 -19.70
C LEU A 826 35.58 -3.18 -18.48
N ARG A 827 36.89 -3.04 -18.69
CA ARG A 827 37.89 -3.01 -17.64
C ARG A 827 37.69 -1.84 -16.67
N LEU A 828 37.26 -0.67 -17.15
CA LEU A 828 36.96 0.49 -16.31
C LEU A 828 35.70 0.25 -15.49
N TYR A 829 34.66 -0.36 -16.08
CA TYR A 829 33.45 -0.75 -15.36
C TYR A 829 33.74 -1.71 -14.19
N ARG A 830 34.52 -2.76 -14.45
CA ARG A 830 34.98 -3.69 -13.38
C ARG A 830 35.76 -2.98 -12.29
N HIS A 831 36.66 -2.08 -12.69
CA HIS A 831 37.46 -1.33 -11.73
C HIS A 831 36.59 -0.46 -10.80
N ILE A 832 35.53 0.18 -11.32
CA ILE A 832 34.59 0.97 -10.51
C ILE A 832 33.84 0.09 -9.52
N THR A 833 33.37 -1.09 -9.94
CA THR A 833 32.69 -2.03 -9.02
C THR A 833 33.63 -2.52 -7.92
N ASP A 834 34.91 -2.77 -8.24
CA ASP A 834 35.93 -3.17 -7.26
C ASP A 834 36.20 -2.07 -6.23
N ILE A 835 36.19 -0.79 -6.65
CA ILE A 835 36.33 0.36 -5.74
C ILE A 835 35.15 0.43 -4.77
N ILE A 836 33.91 0.27 -5.27
CA ILE A 836 32.69 0.34 -4.44
C ILE A 836 32.61 -0.80 -3.43
N ASP A 837 33.07 -2.01 -3.80
CA ASP A 837 33.01 -3.18 -2.92
C ASP A 837 34.18 -3.27 -1.92
N LEU A 838 35.15 -2.36 -2.01
CA LEU A 838 36.33 -2.32 -1.14
C LEU A 838 36.00 -2.30 0.37
N PRO A 839 34.98 -1.55 0.86
CA PRO A 839 34.57 -1.58 2.27
C PRO A 839 34.05 -2.95 2.73
N ASN A 840 33.52 -3.76 1.81
CA ASN A 840 32.94 -5.08 2.08
C ASN A 840 33.98 -6.21 2.00
N THR A 841 35.17 -5.91 1.45
CA THR A 841 36.25 -6.89 1.35
C THR A 841 36.70 -7.30 2.76
N PRO A 842 36.79 -8.63 3.05
CA PRO A 842 37.24 -9.13 4.35
C PRO A 842 38.55 -8.49 4.81
N PHE A 843 38.65 -8.17 6.11
CA PHE A 843 39.79 -7.43 6.66
C PHE A 843 41.16 -8.03 6.29
N GLU A 844 41.25 -9.36 6.29
CA GLU A 844 42.45 -10.12 5.98
C GLU A 844 42.90 -9.97 4.51
N ALA A 845 41.95 -9.80 3.59
CA ALA A 845 42.19 -9.63 2.15
C ALA A 845 42.23 -8.15 1.70
N ARG A 846 41.83 -7.23 2.59
CA ARG A 846 41.65 -5.79 2.27
C ARG A 846 42.96 -5.12 1.86
N LYS A 847 44.07 -5.44 2.52
CA LYS A 847 45.39 -4.86 2.17
C LYS A 847 45.80 -5.18 0.74
N ASP A 848 45.62 -6.43 0.32
CA ASP A 848 45.93 -6.87 -1.04
C ASP A 848 44.96 -6.29 -2.06
N ALA A 849 43.67 -6.16 -1.70
CA ALA A 849 42.66 -5.52 -2.55
C ALA A 849 42.98 -4.03 -2.78
N VAL A 850 43.29 -3.28 -1.72
CA VAL A 850 43.73 -1.87 -1.81
C VAL A 850 44.94 -1.72 -2.72
N ALA A 851 45.96 -2.59 -2.56
CA ALA A 851 47.17 -2.52 -3.40
C ALA A 851 46.87 -2.78 -4.88
N ARG A 852 46.03 -3.78 -5.20
CA ARG A 852 45.63 -4.09 -6.58
C ARG A 852 44.81 -2.96 -7.20
N ILE A 853 43.79 -2.48 -6.50
CA ILE A 853 42.92 -1.39 -6.98
C ILE A 853 43.75 -0.12 -7.15
N GLY A 854 44.60 0.24 -6.19
CA GLY A 854 45.46 1.41 -6.29
C GLY A 854 46.42 1.37 -7.49
N LEU A 855 47.00 0.21 -7.82
CA LEU A 855 47.85 0.05 -9.02
C LEU A 855 47.09 0.30 -10.31
N GLU A 856 45.86 -0.20 -10.41
CA GLU A 856 45.03 0.01 -11.59
C GLU A 856 44.47 1.44 -11.67
N MET A 857 44.14 2.07 -10.53
CA MET A 857 43.74 3.47 -10.49
C MET A 857 44.90 4.38 -10.93
N ASN A 858 46.15 4.07 -10.56
CA ASN A 858 47.33 4.80 -11.05
C ASN A 858 47.49 4.70 -12.57
N TYR A 859 47.21 3.53 -13.15
CA TYR A 859 47.20 3.37 -14.61
C TYR A 859 46.17 4.29 -15.27
N TRP A 860 44.92 4.29 -14.79
CA TRP A 860 43.85 5.13 -15.34
C TRP A 860 44.12 6.63 -15.12
N ASN A 861 44.62 7.02 -13.94
CA ASN A 861 45.00 8.40 -13.64
C ASN A 861 46.12 8.90 -14.57
N HIS A 862 47.10 8.04 -14.89
CA HIS A 862 48.14 8.38 -15.85
C HIS A 862 47.58 8.62 -17.26
N GLN A 863 46.59 7.83 -17.70
CA GLN A 863 45.96 8.00 -19.02
C GLN A 863 45.25 9.36 -19.17
N VAL A 864 44.61 9.86 -18.11
CA VAL A 864 43.88 11.15 -18.16
C VAL A 864 44.77 12.36 -17.89
N THR A 865 45.94 12.17 -17.28
CA THR A 865 46.91 13.25 -17.00
C THR A 865 47.97 13.39 -18.10
N ALA A 866 48.36 12.30 -18.78
CA ALA A 866 49.35 12.31 -19.88
C ALA A 866 48.75 12.76 -21.24
N GLY A 867 47.43 12.85 -21.37
CA GLY A 867 46.73 13.19 -22.61
C GLY A 867 46.90 14.63 -23.10
N ASP A 868 47.54 15.52 -22.33
CA ASP A 868 47.76 16.93 -22.71
C ASP A 868 49.00 17.13 -23.63
N ASP A 869 49.85 16.11 -23.84
CA ASP A 869 51.09 16.22 -24.66
C ASP A 869 50.95 15.80 -26.14
N CYS A 870 49.77 15.34 -26.59
CA CYS A 870 49.60 14.78 -27.94
C CYS A 870 48.49 15.45 -28.75
N GLU A 871 48.74 16.68 -29.23
CA GLU A 871 47.98 17.29 -30.31
C GLU A 871 48.28 16.62 -31.66
N SER A 872 47.79 15.39 -31.90
CA SER A 872 47.69 14.86 -33.27
C SER A 872 46.71 13.68 -33.42
N SER A 873 45.45 13.97 -33.77
CA SER A 873 44.66 13.20 -34.75
C SER A 873 43.22 13.78 -34.90
N SER A 874 42.77 13.90 -36.16
CA SER A 874 41.45 14.42 -36.56
C SER A 874 40.36 13.33 -36.60
N PRO A 875 39.07 13.63 -36.88
CA PRO A 875 38.25 14.80 -36.53
C PRO A 875 36.94 14.38 -35.83
N GLN A 876 36.49 15.20 -34.85
CA GLN A 876 35.12 15.29 -34.30
C GLN A 876 34.53 14.10 -33.52
N THR A 877 34.76 12.82 -33.88
CA THR A 877 34.12 11.65 -33.24
C THR A 877 34.89 11.08 -32.06
N ALA A 878 36.22 11.26 -32.03
CA ALA A 878 37.07 10.79 -30.92
C ALA A 878 36.91 11.63 -29.63
N GLY A 879 36.52 12.91 -29.75
CA GLY A 879 36.48 13.83 -28.61
C GLY A 879 35.50 13.45 -27.50
N PHE A 880 34.26 13.07 -27.85
CA PHE A 880 33.22 12.78 -26.86
C PHE A 880 33.52 11.55 -26.01
N LEU A 881 33.92 10.43 -26.63
CA LEU A 881 34.16 9.19 -25.90
C LEU A 881 35.39 9.29 -25.01
N THR A 882 36.41 10.03 -25.46
CA THR A 882 37.59 10.35 -24.66
C THR A 882 37.23 11.24 -23.47
N GLU A 883 36.44 12.29 -23.66
CA GLU A 883 35.94 13.14 -22.56
C GLU A 883 35.06 12.33 -21.60
N ALA A 884 34.23 11.41 -22.12
CA ALA A 884 33.39 10.57 -21.31
C ALA A 884 34.16 9.57 -20.46
N THR A 885 35.11 8.89 -21.08
CA THR A 885 36.05 8.02 -20.37
C THR A 885 36.83 8.81 -19.31
N THR A 886 37.24 10.03 -19.63
CA THR A 886 37.93 10.91 -18.68
C THR A 886 37.06 11.22 -17.47
N LEU A 887 35.80 11.63 -17.63
CA LEU A 887 34.92 11.90 -16.49
C LEU A 887 34.66 10.66 -15.62
N PHE A 888 34.51 9.48 -16.22
CA PHE A 888 34.38 8.24 -15.44
C PHE A 888 35.64 7.89 -14.67
N VAL A 889 36.82 8.06 -15.27
CA VAL A 889 38.10 7.86 -14.59
C VAL A 889 38.26 8.85 -13.43
N LEU A 890 37.92 10.12 -13.64
CA LEU A 890 37.97 11.13 -12.58
C LEU A 890 36.99 10.83 -11.44
N GLY A 891 35.76 10.40 -11.78
CA GLY A 891 34.78 9.93 -10.79
C GLY A 891 35.28 8.70 -10.02
N ALA A 892 35.82 7.70 -10.71
CA ALA A 892 36.40 6.53 -10.07
C ALA A 892 37.57 6.90 -9.14
N SER A 893 38.46 7.79 -9.57
CA SER A 893 39.57 8.28 -8.75
C SER A 893 39.08 9.03 -7.51
N LEU A 894 38.08 9.90 -7.65
CA LEU A 894 37.49 10.63 -6.51
C LEU A 894 36.87 9.67 -5.50
N LEU A 895 36.13 8.68 -6.00
CA LEU A 895 35.50 7.67 -5.16
C LEU A 895 36.54 6.81 -4.44
N TYR A 896 37.62 6.41 -5.13
CA TYR A 896 38.71 5.66 -4.51
C TYR A 896 39.38 6.46 -3.39
N ASP A 897 39.73 7.73 -3.65
CA ASP A 897 40.33 8.62 -2.64
C ASP A 897 39.39 8.75 -1.42
N TYR A 898 38.08 8.91 -1.66
CA TYR A 898 37.07 8.97 -0.61
C TYR A 898 37.04 7.69 0.25
N MET A 899 37.02 6.51 -0.38
CA MET A 899 37.01 5.22 0.32
C MET A 899 38.28 5.02 1.17
N MET A 900 39.43 5.49 0.67
CA MET A 900 40.70 5.42 1.39
C MET A 900 40.75 6.38 2.60
N GLU A 901 40.24 7.60 2.46
CA GLU A 901 40.14 8.57 3.55
C GLU A 901 39.19 8.12 4.65
N ALA A 902 38.00 7.60 4.27
CA ALA A 902 37.04 7.02 5.21
C ALA A 902 37.66 5.84 5.99
N SER A 903 38.43 4.98 5.30
CA SER A 903 39.13 3.87 5.96
C SER A 903 40.24 4.35 6.89
N ALA A 904 40.92 5.46 6.60
CA ALA A 904 41.99 6.00 7.46
C ALA A 904 41.42 6.61 8.75
N ALA A 905 40.30 7.34 8.66
CA ALA A 905 39.63 7.96 9.81
C ALA A 905 39.14 6.92 10.85
N ALA A 906 38.77 5.72 10.41
CA ALA A 906 38.29 4.64 11.28
C ALA A 906 39.39 3.95 12.13
N THR A 907 40.68 4.11 11.80
CA THR A 907 41.79 3.39 12.47
C THR A 907 42.24 3.99 13.81
N GLY A 908 41.59 5.04 14.31
CA GLY A 908 41.94 5.76 15.54
C GLY A 908 41.40 5.18 16.86
N PHE A 909 40.56 4.14 16.84
CA PHE A 909 40.00 3.50 18.05
C PHE A 909 39.99 1.97 17.92
N PRO A 910 40.23 1.19 19.00
CA PRO A 910 40.27 -0.27 18.88
C PRO A 910 38.87 -0.86 19.12
N THR A 911 38.18 -1.31 18.08
CA THR A 911 36.99 -2.17 18.25
C THR A 911 36.81 -3.16 17.10
N THR A 912 36.58 -4.40 17.52
CA THR A 912 35.93 -5.48 16.79
C THR A 912 34.56 -5.05 16.24
N GLY A 913 34.29 -5.32 14.97
CA GLY A 913 32.98 -5.13 14.33
C GLY A 913 32.98 -4.03 13.27
N LEU A 914 32.58 -4.39 12.05
CA LEU A 914 32.55 -3.55 10.86
C LEU A 914 31.58 -2.36 10.99
N MET A 915 31.99 -1.21 10.47
CA MET A 915 31.22 -0.02 10.02
C MET A 915 29.73 0.02 10.41
N GLU A 916 29.42 0.57 11.58
CA GLU A 916 28.19 1.36 11.74
C GLU A 916 28.52 2.80 11.31
N MET A 917 28.24 3.15 10.06
CA MET A 917 27.96 4.55 9.73
C MET A 917 26.56 4.83 10.27
N THR A 918 26.48 5.31 11.50
CA THR A 918 25.21 5.75 12.11
C THR A 918 24.59 6.87 11.28
N GLU A 919 23.25 6.87 11.18
CA GLU A 919 22.47 8.00 10.64
C GLU A 919 22.97 9.31 11.27
N GLY A 920 23.58 10.17 10.45
CA GLY A 920 24.03 11.50 10.86
C GLY A 920 25.55 11.77 10.83
N GLN A 921 26.41 10.80 10.50
CA GLN A 921 27.81 11.14 10.18
C GLN A 921 27.88 11.81 8.79
N ARG A 922 28.05 13.14 8.78
CA ARG A 922 28.36 13.90 7.54
C ARG A 922 29.62 13.31 6.91
N LEU A 923 29.54 13.04 5.59
CA LEU A 923 30.69 12.71 4.76
C LEU A 923 31.84 13.71 5.07
N PRO A 924 33.11 13.29 5.14
CA PRO A 924 34.24 14.18 5.37
C PRO A 924 34.16 15.41 4.46
N SER A 925 34.15 16.60 5.07
CA SER A 925 34.17 17.89 4.38
C SER A 925 35.32 17.91 3.37
N ALA A 926 35.03 18.33 2.13
CA ALA A 926 35.96 18.54 1.03
C ALA A 926 36.97 19.67 1.34
N ALA A 927 37.81 19.48 2.35
CA ALA A 927 38.67 20.50 2.93
C ALA A 927 39.93 20.81 2.09
N SER A 928 40.05 20.30 0.87
CA SER A 928 41.16 20.60 -0.04
C SER A 928 40.76 20.51 -1.51
N PRO A 929 41.24 21.42 -2.38
CA PRO A 929 40.96 21.36 -3.82
C PRO A 929 41.52 20.06 -4.41
N ARG A 930 40.64 19.28 -5.01
CA ARG A 930 40.98 18.00 -5.65
C ARG A 930 41.21 18.25 -7.14
N TRP A 931 42.41 17.90 -7.63
CA TRP A 931 42.78 18.05 -9.04
C TRP A 931 41.76 17.36 -9.98
N GLN A 932 41.11 16.29 -9.51
CA GLN A 932 40.08 15.59 -10.27
C GLN A 932 38.85 16.46 -10.53
N VAL A 933 38.41 17.24 -9.53
CA VAL A 933 37.28 18.16 -9.64
C VAL A 933 37.64 19.29 -10.62
N GLU A 934 38.82 19.89 -10.47
CA GLU A 934 39.29 20.95 -11.37
C GLU A 934 39.35 20.47 -12.83
N ARG A 935 39.91 19.27 -13.07
CA ARG A 935 39.97 18.69 -14.41
C ARG A 935 38.58 18.37 -14.95
N ALA A 936 37.70 17.77 -14.16
CA ALA A 936 36.33 17.47 -14.58
C ALA A 936 35.58 18.75 -14.97
N PHE A 937 35.74 19.82 -14.19
CA PHE A 937 35.08 21.09 -14.43
C PHE A 937 35.62 21.80 -15.66
N SER A 938 36.92 21.64 -15.96
CA SER A 938 37.51 22.12 -17.22
C SER A 938 36.88 21.47 -18.46
N ILE A 939 36.32 20.27 -18.32
CA ILE A 939 35.58 19.56 -19.38
C ILE A 939 34.13 20.04 -19.42
N LEU A 940 33.46 20.09 -18.25
CA LEU A 940 32.05 20.49 -18.15
C LEU A 940 31.79 21.93 -18.62
N ARG A 941 32.76 22.83 -18.44
CA ARG A 941 32.66 24.23 -18.89
C ARG A 941 32.89 24.40 -20.41
N ARG A 942 33.32 23.36 -21.15
CA ARG A 942 33.52 23.45 -22.62
C ARG A 942 32.16 23.39 -23.34
N PRO A 943 31.79 24.39 -24.15
CA PRO A 943 30.45 24.44 -24.77
C PRO A 943 30.09 23.20 -25.60
N LYS A 944 31.06 22.67 -26.37
CA LYS A 944 30.84 21.50 -27.24
C LYS A 944 30.69 20.19 -26.44
N ALA A 945 31.49 20.03 -25.39
CA ALA A 945 31.35 18.90 -24.48
C ALA A 945 30.00 18.98 -23.76
N TYR A 946 29.67 20.15 -23.21
CA TYR A 946 28.42 20.41 -22.49
C TYR A 946 27.16 20.11 -23.32
N GLU A 947 27.13 20.51 -24.59
CA GLU A 947 26.00 20.20 -25.47
C GLU A 947 25.82 18.69 -25.67
N THR A 948 26.92 17.96 -25.78
CA THR A 948 26.91 16.50 -26.00
C THR A 948 26.57 15.74 -24.73
N TRP A 949 27.14 16.13 -23.59
CA TRP A 949 26.89 15.55 -22.26
C TRP A 949 25.43 15.63 -21.86
N THR A 950 24.81 16.78 -22.10
CA THR A 950 23.41 17.02 -21.73
C THR A 950 22.41 16.23 -22.58
N ARG A 951 22.86 15.43 -23.55
CA ARG A 951 22.02 14.57 -24.41
C ARG A 951 22.37 13.08 -24.34
N CYS A 952 23.27 12.67 -23.43
CA CYS A 952 23.74 11.28 -23.35
C CYS A 952 23.68 10.72 -21.92
N TYR A 953 23.27 9.46 -21.77
CA TYR A 953 23.10 8.83 -20.44
C TYR A 953 24.43 8.55 -19.72
N LEU A 954 25.54 8.42 -20.44
CA LEU A 954 26.85 8.20 -19.83
C LEU A 954 27.24 9.34 -18.88
N GLY A 955 26.70 10.55 -19.05
CA GLY A 955 27.00 11.68 -18.14
C GLY A 955 26.47 11.56 -16.73
N ALA A 956 25.52 10.65 -16.48
CA ALA A 956 24.76 10.66 -15.24
C ALA A 956 25.62 10.27 -14.03
N TRP A 957 26.34 9.15 -14.09
CA TRP A 957 27.09 8.65 -12.92
C TRP A 957 28.27 9.54 -12.49
N PRO A 958 29.11 10.10 -13.39
CA PRO A 958 30.13 11.06 -12.97
C PRO A 958 29.55 12.28 -12.24
N MET A 959 28.34 12.74 -12.60
CA MET A 959 27.69 13.86 -11.91
C MET A 959 27.28 13.51 -10.48
N LEU A 960 26.87 12.25 -10.24
CA LEU A 960 26.62 11.75 -8.88
C LEU A 960 27.89 11.87 -8.03
N ILE A 961 29.01 11.34 -8.51
CA ILE A 961 30.27 11.37 -7.74
C ILE A 961 30.77 12.80 -7.51
N LEU A 962 30.72 13.65 -8.54
CA LEU A 962 31.13 15.04 -8.44
C LEU A 962 30.22 15.83 -7.49
N GLY A 963 28.90 15.58 -7.51
CA GLY A 963 27.93 16.21 -6.63
C GLY A 963 28.27 16.02 -5.14
N TYR A 964 28.67 14.82 -4.75
CA TYR A 964 29.13 14.53 -3.39
C TYR A 964 30.52 15.11 -3.06
N SER A 965 31.29 15.53 -4.06
CA SER A 965 32.70 15.95 -3.91
C SER A 965 32.89 17.47 -3.93
N VAL A 966 31.84 18.26 -4.20
CA VAL A 966 31.91 19.73 -4.32
C VAL A 966 31.18 20.42 -3.17
N SER A 967 31.69 21.59 -2.76
CA SER A 967 31.12 22.36 -1.65
C SER A 967 30.99 23.86 -1.94
N SER A 968 31.60 24.37 -3.02
CA SER A 968 31.46 25.78 -3.41
C SER A 968 30.10 26.01 -4.10
N GLU A 969 29.47 27.16 -3.83
CA GLU A 969 28.17 27.49 -4.43
C GLU A 969 28.22 27.51 -5.96
N GLU A 970 29.32 27.97 -6.55
CA GLU A 970 29.53 27.98 -8.00
C GLU A 970 29.58 26.55 -8.56
N ASP A 971 30.28 25.64 -7.87
CA ASP A 971 30.47 24.29 -8.35
C ASP A 971 29.20 23.44 -8.21
N VAL A 972 28.49 23.59 -7.08
CA VAL A 972 27.16 23.00 -6.87
C VAL A 972 26.17 23.49 -7.93
N ALA A 973 26.19 24.79 -8.25
CA ALA A 973 25.32 25.35 -9.28
C ALA A 973 25.62 24.77 -10.67
N LEU A 974 26.90 24.55 -11.01
CA LEU A 974 27.28 23.93 -12.28
C LEU A 974 26.77 22.49 -12.39
N ILE A 975 26.98 21.65 -11.37
CA ILE A 975 26.51 20.26 -11.37
C ILE A 975 24.98 20.20 -11.46
N ARG A 976 24.27 21.01 -10.65
CA ARG A 976 22.80 21.12 -10.72
C ARG A 976 22.33 21.52 -12.11
N GLN A 977 22.98 22.50 -12.73
CA GLN A 977 22.63 22.95 -14.08
C GLN A 977 22.81 21.85 -15.12
N VAL A 978 23.92 21.09 -15.06
CA VAL A 978 24.18 19.95 -15.95
C VAL A 978 23.07 18.89 -15.81
N LEU A 979 22.74 18.49 -14.58
CA LEU A 979 21.71 17.48 -14.32
C LEU A 979 20.31 17.94 -14.76
N VAL A 980 19.94 19.19 -14.50
CA VAL A 980 18.66 19.76 -14.97
C VAL A 980 18.58 19.77 -16.49
N HIS A 981 19.64 20.22 -17.18
CA HIS A 981 19.66 20.19 -18.64
C HIS A 981 19.64 18.78 -19.22
N MET A 982 20.36 17.85 -18.59
CA MET A 982 20.31 16.43 -18.94
C MET A 982 18.87 15.89 -18.83
N ARG A 983 18.19 16.15 -17.71
CA ARG A 983 16.80 15.75 -17.50
C ARG A 983 15.87 16.35 -18.57
N ASP A 984 15.98 17.65 -18.81
CA ASP A 984 15.07 18.38 -19.70
C ASP A 984 15.29 18.04 -21.18
N ARG A 985 16.48 17.58 -21.55
CA ARG A 985 16.79 17.15 -22.93
C ARG A 985 16.53 15.67 -23.17
N MET A 986 16.79 14.82 -22.18
CA MET A 986 16.70 13.37 -22.34
C MET A 986 15.40 12.77 -21.82
N GLY A 987 14.77 13.38 -20.82
CA GLY A 987 13.58 12.83 -20.15
C GLY A 987 13.84 11.46 -19.49
N TYR A 988 15.06 11.22 -18.99
CA TYR A 988 15.51 9.94 -18.43
C TYR A 988 15.40 9.94 -16.89
N GLY A 989 14.71 8.94 -16.33
CA GLY A 989 14.36 8.88 -14.90
C GLY A 989 15.57 8.81 -13.97
N GLU A 990 16.67 8.19 -14.39
CA GLU A 990 17.87 8.05 -13.56
C GLU A 990 18.55 9.40 -13.29
N ILE A 991 18.47 10.35 -14.22
CA ILE A 991 19.00 11.70 -14.00
C ILE A 991 18.17 12.44 -12.95
N GLN A 992 16.85 12.24 -12.94
CA GLN A 992 15.98 12.81 -11.91
C GLN A 992 16.33 12.25 -10.52
N ARG A 993 16.57 10.94 -10.41
CA ARG A 993 17.04 10.33 -9.14
C ARG A 993 18.36 10.95 -8.69
N ILE A 994 19.36 11.01 -9.56
CA ILE A 994 20.68 11.57 -9.20
C ILE A 994 20.56 13.03 -8.77
N LEU A 995 19.70 13.81 -9.42
CA LEU A 995 19.41 15.18 -9.02
C LEU A 995 18.79 15.22 -7.61
N GLU A 996 17.83 14.35 -7.30
CA GLU A 996 17.22 14.24 -5.98
C GLU A 996 18.25 13.84 -4.90
N ASP A 997 19.08 12.83 -5.17
CA ASP A 997 20.10 12.34 -4.23
C ASP A 997 21.16 13.40 -3.92
N VAL A 998 21.62 14.15 -4.92
CA VAL A 998 22.63 15.21 -4.74
C VAL A 998 22.01 16.49 -4.15
N GLU A 999 20.69 16.70 -4.27
CA GLU A 999 20.00 17.82 -3.61
C GLU A 999 19.67 17.55 -2.13
N GLU A 1000 19.64 16.28 -1.73
CA GLU A 1000 19.43 15.86 -0.33
C GLU A 1000 20.69 16.04 0.54
N VAL A 1001 21.87 15.99 -0.08
CA VAL A 1001 23.20 16.15 0.54
C VAL A 1001 23.66 17.60 0.46
#